data_AF-A0A812QBC4-F1
#
_entry.id   AF-A0A812QBC4-F1
#
_cell.length_a   1.000
_cell.length_b   1.000
_cell.length_c   1.000
_cell.angle_alpha   90.00
_cell.angle_beta   90.00
_cell.angle_gamma   90.00
#
_symmetry.space_group_name_H-M   'P 1'
#
loop_
_entity.id
_entity.type
_entity.pdbx_description
1 polymer ?
#
loop_
_entity_poly.entity_id
_entity_poly.type
_entity_poly.pdbx_seq_one_letter_code
_entity_poly.pdbx_strand_id
1 'polypeptide(L)'
;MEDAKRPVFGAEAERIGTRLDEATDEFLKETKSCRALQIPPGQDQLTAMEYVAYLGINLQLEPELSWVAREMLAAPMPPQAEMKVSKAGVCYFHDLLNDYYTIEHPLTQRYLKVLERQRLDLLCLRTKPSVNGLLFSQPDMLFNKQFRNLQIPCQSCGVMQSTLKCNQCLMSFCQSCADALHKNALGPRFDEVLAHYKAEGYTKKEVESYWDQVCKPAKEKKDTKAKVKDAKAKAAPAAKVEKTAPKAKAAPAPKAQAQPEAKPKAKPKAKAEAKAKALRGAKDAADEVDAPASTRLPRTRAVLKDMKRREKDWRIGAIIYQLFVDRFAPPDDFEAKKKLYPDEATFHGWKELPKGGQLVESAGYYSNELAFWGGDLPSLTSKLDYIDSLGVDVLYLQPITKSYSNHKYDTIDYKKLDSQYGTDADFKTLSNKVHEKGMKLVLDFVFNHCGKRCQMVQDALKDKSSPKRKFFFMGDEYKPHGYKVWGCAPALVEFALEDKELQKHLWDAPDSALATWLSKGADGARLDVASEIGLELLASITRAAHRYKKNSLVIGEVWAYSPHWTQAMDAVMSLHMGVLIYGLAEGDLPGPSAAQHLSRMIADSSMDEVLKCWIVVSNHDMPRLAHRLPDLQARKFAQCLQFTWPGCPLVYYGDELGLEGGEDPHNRAPMPWERNNAQNEMLKHTKMLTQLRKQNRALRIGEYRDLPTMKLMAFIRTTDRVSDVVIVLANPTSEVVKEMVVVPVPGILGHTLFKDQLSGEETRLLGSTLTVDVAPKTVRVYAMANEQGNPSGDQYKRTWGHWASFASVKP
;
A
#
# COMPACT_ATOMS: atom_id res chain seq x y z
N MET A 1 -27.41 4.44 -2.65
CA MET A 1 -28.84 4.70 -2.92
C MET A 1 -29.56 3.46 -2.44
N GLU A 2 -30.47 3.47 -1.48
CA GLU A 2 -31.45 4.47 -1.06
C GLU A 2 -31.63 4.51 0.48
N ASP A 3 -32.39 5.52 0.93
CA ASP A 3 -32.98 5.72 2.27
C ASP A 3 -32.19 6.43 3.38
N ALA A 4 -31.84 7.69 3.08
CA ALA A 4 -32.03 8.76 4.05
C ALA A 4 -32.77 9.93 3.38
N LYS A 5 -34.10 9.98 3.51
CA LYS A 5 -34.96 11.05 3.01
C LYS A 5 -34.55 12.39 3.63
N ARG A 6 -33.81 13.20 2.89
CA ARG A 6 -33.78 14.67 3.06
C ARG A 6 -35.08 15.23 2.47
N PRO A 7 -35.68 16.28 3.04
CA PRO A 7 -36.88 16.88 2.45
C PRO A 7 -36.50 17.47 1.07
N VAL A 8 -36.99 16.83 0.01
CA VAL A 8 -36.87 17.29 -1.37
C VAL A 8 -38.15 18.04 -1.70
N PHE A 9 -38.05 19.33 -1.99
CA PHE A 9 -39.16 20.13 -2.55
C PHE A 9 -39.30 19.82 -4.04
N GLY A 10 -39.83 18.64 -4.37
CA GLY A 10 -40.18 18.28 -5.74
C GLY A 10 -41.68 18.46 -5.96
N ALA A 11 -42.05 19.30 -6.92
CA ALA A 11 -43.42 19.60 -7.41
C ALA A 11 -44.18 20.80 -6.80
N GLU A 12 -43.72 21.43 -5.72
CA GLU A 12 -44.37 22.64 -5.17
C GLU A 12 -43.59 23.95 -5.43
N ALA A 13 -42.40 23.83 -6.05
CA ALA A 13 -41.50 24.96 -6.33
C ALA A 13 -42.11 26.02 -7.28
N GLU A 14 -42.96 25.63 -8.23
CA GLU A 14 -43.66 26.57 -9.11
C GLU A 14 -44.65 27.50 -8.37
N ARG A 15 -45.07 27.15 -7.13
CA ARG A 15 -45.93 28.01 -6.30
C ARG A 15 -45.18 28.89 -5.30
N ILE A 16 -43.88 28.69 -5.11
CA ILE A 16 -43.13 29.33 -4.00
C ILE A 16 -42.31 30.55 -4.45
N GLY A 17 -42.09 30.72 -5.76
CA GLY A 17 -41.33 31.84 -6.32
C GLY A 17 -41.88 33.24 -6.00
N THR A 18 -43.14 33.36 -5.57
CA THR A 18 -43.78 34.64 -5.17
C THR A 18 -44.08 34.76 -3.68
N ARG A 19 -43.75 33.76 -2.85
CA ARG A 19 -44.22 33.67 -1.45
C ARG A 19 -43.15 33.66 -0.35
N LEU A 20 -41.87 33.71 -0.70
CA LEU A 20 -40.78 33.75 0.30
C LEU A 20 -40.77 35.04 1.15
N ASP A 21 -41.46 36.11 0.76
CA ASP A 21 -41.50 37.34 1.58
C ASP A 21 -42.36 37.19 2.84
N GLU A 22 -43.40 36.35 2.83
CA GLU A 22 -44.32 36.14 3.97
C GLU A 22 -44.14 34.76 4.62
N ALA A 23 -43.73 33.74 3.85
CA ALA A 23 -43.57 32.36 4.35
C ALA A 23 -42.23 32.10 5.07
N THR A 24 -41.23 32.99 4.96
CA THR A 24 -39.90 32.78 5.54
C THR A 24 -39.91 32.79 7.08
N ASP A 25 -40.73 33.64 7.70
CA ASP A 25 -40.82 33.74 9.17
C ASP A 25 -41.53 32.54 9.80
N GLU A 26 -42.51 31.96 9.10
CA GLU A 26 -43.23 30.77 9.55
C GLU A 26 -42.38 29.50 9.40
N PHE A 27 -41.65 29.40 8.28
CA PHE A 27 -40.68 28.33 8.01
C PHE A 27 -39.51 28.31 9.00
N LEU A 28 -38.95 29.49 9.36
CA LEU A 28 -37.88 29.60 10.36
C LEU A 28 -38.35 29.28 11.78
N LYS A 29 -39.63 29.50 12.09
CA LYS A 29 -40.23 29.11 13.38
C LYS A 29 -40.47 27.60 13.48
N GLU A 30 -40.81 26.93 12.37
CA GLU A 30 -40.98 25.47 12.34
C GLU A 30 -39.65 24.73 12.39
N THR A 31 -38.61 25.23 11.71
CA THR A 31 -37.31 24.58 11.58
C THR A 31 -36.32 24.93 12.69
N LYS A 32 -36.74 24.92 13.97
CA LYS A 32 -35.97 25.26 15.21
C LYS A 32 -34.51 24.72 15.34
N SER A 33 -34.06 23.90 14.40
CA SER A 33 -32.72 23.31 14.27
C SER A 33 -31.78 23.99 13.25
N CYS A 34 -32.23 24.91 12.40
CA CYS A 34 -31.38 25.50 11.35
C CYS A 34 -30.74 26.81 11.81
N ARG A 35 -29.39 26.86 11.91
CA ARG A 35 -28.67 28.14 12.01
C ARG A 35 -28.87 28.89 10.70
N ALA A 36 -29.61 30.00 10.72
CA ALA A 36 -29.76 30.87 9.56
C ALA A 36 -28.72 31.99 9.59
N LEU A 37 -28.14 32.31 8.43
CA LEU A 37 -27.25 33.44 8.26
C LEU A 37 -28.10 34.70 8.05
N GLN A 38 -27.93 35.71 8.90
CA GLN A 38 -28.71 36.94 8.88
C GLN A 38 -27.78 38.16 8.69
N ILE A 39 -28.16 39.05 7.79
CA ILE A 39 -27.58 40.39 7.67
C ILE A 39 -28.30 41.30 8.67
N PRO A 40 -27.59 41.96 9.59
CA PRO A 40 -28.19 42.89 10.54
C PRO A 40 -28.92 44.06 9.85
N PRO A 41 -29.99 44.59 10.44
CA PRO A 41 -30.67 45.78 9.92
C PRO A 41 -29.69 46.96 9.75
N GLY A 42 -29.61 47.51 8.53
CA GLY A 42 -28.74 48.64 8.19
C GLY A 42 -27.37 48.28 7.60
N GLN A 43 -27.13 47.01 7.23
CA GLN A 43 -25.96 46.58 6.46
C GLN A 43 -26.37 46.02 5.09
N ASP A 44 -25.51 46.20 4.08
CA ASP A 44 -25.75 45.74 2.70
C ASP A 44 -25.01 44.42 2.37
N GLN A 45 -24.06 44.00 3.21
CA GLN A 45 -23.24 42.79 3.03
C GLN A 45 -22.88 42.16 4.38
N LEU A 46 -22.59 40.85 4.37
CA LEU A 46 -22.10 40.12 5.53
C LEU A 46 -20.63 40.44 5.82
N THR A 47 -20.28 40.46 7.09
CA THR A 47 -18.91 40.57 7.59
C THR A 47 -18.29 39.20 7.85
N ALA A 48 -16.95 39.14 7.86
CA ALA A 48 -16.25 37.90 8.20
C ALA A 48 -16.55 37.41 9.63
N MET A 49 -16.87 38.31 10.56
CA MET A 49 -17.19 37.97 11.95
C MET A 49 -18.55 37.28 12.09
N GLU A 50 -19.52 37.66 11.27
CA GLU A 50 -20.84 37.01 11.22
C GLU A 50 -20.71 35.59 10.65
N TYR A 51 -19.86 35.41 9.64
CA TYR A 51 -19.53 34.09 9.10
C TYR A 51 -18.78 33.20 10.11
N VAL A 52 -17.83 33.76 10.87
CA VAL A 52 -17.16 33.07 12.00
C VAL A 52 -18.20 32.54 12.99
N ALA A 53 -19.16 33.38 13.37
CA ALA A 53 -20.22 33.01 14.32
C ALA A 53 -21.14 31.92 13.74
N TYR A 54 -21.54 32.05 12.48
CA TYR A 54 -22.35 31.07 11.76
C TYR A 54 -21.68 29.67 11.72
N LEU A 55 -20.40 29.63 11.34
CA LEU A 55 -19.58 28.42 11.32
C LEU A 55 -19.26 27.88 12.73
N GLY A 56 -19.62 28.61 13.78
CA GLY A 56 -19.36 28.24 15.17
C GLY A 56 -17.88 28.20 15.51
N ILE A 57 -17.06 29.06 14.90
CA ILE A 57 -15.63 29.19 15.18
C ILE A 57 -15.47 30.05 16.43
N ASN A 58 -14.86 29.51 17.49
CA ASN A 58 -14.57 30.29 18.69
C ASN A 58 -13.19 30.94 18.55
N LEU A 59 -13.14 32.21 18.17
CA LEU A 59 -11.88 32.93 17.92
C LEU A 59 -10.94 33.03 19.13
N GLN A 60 -11.44 32.85 20.37
CA GLN A 60 -10.55 32.81 21.55
C GLN A 60 -9.81 31.47 21.68
N LEU A 61 -10.37 30.37 21.13
CA LEU A 61 -9.80 29.02 21.21
C LEU A 61 -9.15 28.57 19.90
N GLU A 62 -9.71 29.05 18.78
CA GLU A 62 -9.41 28.67 17.41
C GLU A 62 -9.13 29.91 16.52
N PRO A 63 -8.30 30.88 16.94
CA PRO A 63 -8.04 32.10 16.14
C PRO A 63 -7.45 31.77 14.77
N GLU A 64 -6.69 30.67 14.69
CA GLU A 64 -6.09 30.10 13.47
C GLU A 64 -7.13 29.70 12.42
N LEU A 65 -8.41 29.51 12.79
CA LEU A 65 -9.46 29.06 11.86
C LEU A 65 -10.27 30.22 11.27
N SER A 66 -10.02 31.46 11.70
CA SER A 66 -10.76 32.63 11.24
C SER A 66 -10.59 32.91 9.74
N TRP A 67 -9.52 32.39 9.12
CA TRP A 67 -9.30 32.53 7.68
C TRP A 67 -10.36 31.79 6.86
N VAL A 68 -10.93 30.69 7.37
CA VAL A 68 -11.97 29.93 6.64
C VAL A 68 -13.20 30.79 6.40
N ALA A 69 -13.59 31.60 7.38
CA ALA A 69 -14.68 32.55 7.24
C ALA A 69 -14.37 33.68 6.24
N ARG A 70 -13.12 34.15 6.20
CA ARG A 70 -12.68 35.17 5.23
C ARG A 70 -12.67 34.64 3.80
N GLU A 71 -12.14 33.43 3.60
CA GLU A 71 -12.12 32.77 2.29
C GLU A 71 -13.53 32.44 1.81
N MET A 72 -14.43 32.01 2.71
CA MET A 72 -15.81 31.73 2.33
C MET A 72 -16.56 33.00 1.92
N LEU A 73 -16.29 34.13 2.58
CA LEU A 73 -16.85 35.44 2.19
C LEU A 73 -16.27 35.94 0.86
N ALA A 74 -15.00 35.65 0.58
CA ALA A 74 -14.32 36.04 -0.66
C ALA A 74 -14.53 35.06 -1.82
N ALA A 75 -15.08 33.88 -1.56
CA ALA A 75 -15.26 32.84 -2.56
C ALA A 75 -16.25 33.31 -3.63
N PRO A 76 -15.89 33.25 -4.92
CA PRO A 76 -16.83 33.61 -5.98
C PRO A 76 -18.01 32.64 -5.95
N MET A 77 -19.21 33.19 -6.07
CA MET A 77 -20.42 32.39 -6.26
C MET A 77 -20.29 31.56 -7.54
N PRO A 78 -20.71 30.28 -7.53
CA PRO A 78 -20.82 29.52 -8.76
C PRO A 78 -21.66 30.29 -9.79
N PRO A 79 -21.30 30.28 -11.09
CA PRO A 79 -22.05 31.00 -12.13
C PRO A 79 -23.56 30.66 -12.16
N GLN A 80 -23.90 29.47 -11.71
CA GLN A 80 -25.25 28.93 -11.61
C GLN A 80 -25.94 29.21 -10.26
N ALA A 81 -25.39 30.06 -9.39
CA ALA A 81 -25.98 30.35 -8.09
C ALA A 81 -25.97 31.85 -7.76
N GLU A 82 -27.11 32.38 -7.36
CA GLU A 82 -27.27 33.76 -6.91
C GLU A 82 -27.60 33.81 -5.42
N MET A 83 -26.99 34.74 -4.69
CA MET A 83 -27.39 35.04 -3.32
C MET A 83 -28.51 36.09 -3.31
N LYS A 84 -29.54 35.85 -2.51
CA LYS A 84 -30.68 36.74 -2.28
C LYS A 84 -30.85 36.97 -0.77
N VAL A 85 -31.46 38.10 -0.42
CA VAL A 85 -31.70 38.50 0.97
C VAL A 85 -33.18 38.82 1.12
N SER A 86 -33.83 38.20 2.11
CA SER A 86 -35.25 38.46 2.39
C SER A 86 -35.44 39.79 3.11
N LYS A 87 -36.69 40.28 3.19
CA LYS A 87 -37.05 41.48 3.97
C LYS A 87 -36.73 41.35 5.46
N ALA A 88 -36.64 40.12 5.99
CA ALA A 88 -36.24 39.82 7.36
C ALA A 88 -34.71 39.72 7.55
N GLY A 89 -33.92 40.04 6.52
CA GLY A 89 -32.45 40.01 6.57
C GLY A 89 -31.83 38.62 6.43
N VAL A 90 -32.62 37.59 6.12
CA VAL A 90 -32.11 36.21 5.98
C VAL A 90 -31.51 36.01 4.59
N CYS A 91 -30.26 35.54 4.54
CA CYS A 91 -29.59 35.16 3.31
C CYS A 91 -30.06 33.78 2.83
N TYR A 92 -30.36 33.67 1.54
CA TYR A 92 -30.65 32.42 0.85
C TYR A 92 -30.08 32.45 -0.56
N PHE A 93 -30.00 31.30 -1.21
CA PHE A 93 -29.32 31.11 -2.48
C PHE A 93 -30.27 30.45 -3.47
N HIS A 94 -30.28 30.95 -4.71
CA HIS A 94 -31.04 30.42 -5.83
C HIS A 94 -30.07 29.73 -6.78
N ASP A 95 -30.20 28.42 -6.96
CA ASP A 95 -29.52 27.68 -8.01
C ASP A 95 -30.28 27.91 -9.32
N LEU A 96 -29.71 28.71 -10.22
CA LEU A 96 -30.30 29.10 -11.49
C LEU A 96 -30.44 27.92 -12.46
N LEU A 97 -29.61 26.88 -12.35
CA LEU A 97 -29.58 25.77 -13.29
C LEU A 97 -30.62 24.70 -12.94
N ASN A 98 -30.87 24.52 -11.65
CA ASN A 98 -31.81 23.53 -11.13
C ASN A 98 -33.11 24.15 -10.60
N ASP A 99 -33.22 25.48 -10.67
CA ASP A 99 -34.35 26.30 -10.20
C ASP A 99 -34.86 25.95 -8.80
N TYR A 100 -33.93 25.86 -7.83
CA TYR A 100 -34.27 25.65 -6.42
C TYR A 100 -33.59 26.66 -5.50
N TYR A 101 -34.20 26.87 -4.33
CA TYR A 101 -33.71 27.79 -3.30
C TYR A 101 -33.19 27.02 -2.07
N THR A 102 -32.11 27.50 -1.47
CA THR A 102 -31.52 26.93 -0.24
C THR A 102 -31.01 28.02 0.68
N ILE A 103 -31.06 27.82 2.00
CA ILE A 103 -30.47 28.74 2.99
C ILE A 103 -28.98 28.46 3.25
N GLU A 104 -28.45 27.32 2.79
CA GLU A 104 -27.03 26.99 2.89
C GLU A 104 -26.29 27.52 1.67
N HIS A 105 -25.17 28.23 1.88
CA HIS A 105 -24.30 28.65 0.78
C HIS A 105 -23.85 27.41 -0.02
N PRO A 106 -23.82 27.43 -1.37
CA PRO A 106 -23.52 26.24 -2.19
C PRO A 106 -22.17 25.57 -1.86
N LEU A 107 -21.22 26.37 -1.36
CA LEU A 107 -19.90 25.89 -0.92
C LEU A 107 -19.83 25.54 0.59
N THR A 108 -20.90 25.71 1.37
CA THR A 108 -20.91 25.48 2.84
C THR A 108 -20.42 24.09 3.19
N GLN A 109 -20.94 23.05 2.54
CA GLN A 109 -20.53 21.66 2.81
C GLN A 109 -19.05 21.40 2.50
N ARG A 110 -18.49 22.11 1.52
CA ARG A 110 -17.06 22.04 1.20
C ARG A 110 -16.22 22.71 2.28
N TYR A 111 -16.60 23.90 2.72
CA TYR A 111 -15.87 24.64 3.75
C TYR A 111 -16.06 24.07 5.15
N LEU A 112 -17.21 23.46 5.48
CA LEU A 112 -17.40 22.73 6.74
C LEU A 112 -16.47 21.53 6.84
N LYS A 113 -16.29 20.76 5.75
CA LYS A 113 -15.29 19.67 5.71
C LYS A 113 -13.86 20.18 5.88
N VAL A 114 -13.54 21.34 5.30
CA VAL A 114 -12.24 21.99 5.51
C VAL A 114 -12.08 22.40 6.98
N LEU A 115 -13.11 23.00 7.57
CA LEU A 115 -13.10 23.44 8.97
C LEU A 115 -12.96 22.25 9.94
N GLU A 116 -13.71 21.17 9.74
CA GLU A 116 -13.62 19.94 10.55
C GLU A 116 -12.24 19.31 10.47
N ARG A 117 -11.66 19.24 9.27
CA ARG A 117 -10.30 18.73 9.08
C ARG A 117 -9.26 19.59 9.80
N GLN A 118 -9.36 20.91 9.69
CA GLN A 118 -8.43 21.82 10.36
C GLN A 118 -8.57 21.75 11.89
N ARG A 119 -9.78 21.52 12.42
CA ARG A 119 -10.02 21.23 13.84
C ARG A 119 -9.34 19.94 14.29
N LEU A 120 -9.46 18.87 13.49
CA LEU A 120 -8.77 17.60 13.73
C LEU A 120 -7.24 17.77 13.72
N ASP A 121 -6.70 18.53 12.76
CA ASP A 121 -5.27 18.80 12.67
C ASP A 121 -4.76 19.59 13.88
N LEU A 122 -5.50 20.62 14.32
CA LEU A 122 -5.21 21.37 15.54
C LEU A 122 -5.27 20.50 16.80
N LEU A 123 -6.24 19.57 16.88
CA LEU A 123 -6.36 18.60 17.97
C LEU A 123 -5.19 17.60 17.97
N CYS A 124 -4.79 17.11 16.81
CA CYS A 124 -3.67 16.17 16.65
C CYS A 124 -2.32 16.82 16.98
N LEU A 125 -2.15 18.12 16.70
CA LEU A 125 -0.96 18.89 17.04
C LEU A 125 -0.86 19.19 18.55
N ARG A 126 -2.01 19.27 19.24
CA ARG A 126 -2.10 19.60 20.67
C ARG A 126 -2.14 18.38 21.59
N THR A 127 -2.18 17.15 21.05
CA THR A 127 -2.26 15.91 21.82
C THR A 127 -1.09 14.95 21.55
N LYS A 128 -0.76 14.10 22.53
CA LYS A 128 0.38 13.16 22.42
C LYS A 128 0.05 12.02 21.43
N PRO A 129 1.04 11.48 20.69
CA PRO A 129 0.83 10.47 19.64
C PRO A 129 0.08 9.20 20.07
N SER A 130 0.17 8.82 21.35
CA SER A 130 -0.54 7.65 21.90
C SER A 130 -2.06 7.84 21.99
N VAL A 131 -2.54 9.10 22.00
CA VAL A 131 -3.96 9.45 22.06
C VAL A 131 -4.55 9.56 20.65
N ASN A 132 -3.73 9.97 19.67
CA ASN A 132 -4.13 10.00 18.25
C ASN A 132 -4.55 8.62 17.75
N GLY A 133 -3.85 7.55 18.15
CA GLY A 133 -4.20 6.18 17.74
C GLY A 133 -5.61 5.73 18.15
N LEU A 134 -6.13 6.23 19.28
CA LEU A 134 -7.50 5.94 19.75
C LEU A 134 -8.56 6.76 19.01
N LEU A 135 -8.24 8.02 18.69
CA LEU A 135 -9.12 8.93 17.94
C LEU A 135 -9.39 8.44 16.51
N PHE A 136 -8.39 7.83 15.87
CA PHE A 136 -8.51 7.32 14.50
C PHE A 136 -9.15 5.93 14.40
N SER A 137 -9.04 5.09 15.45
CA SER A 137 -9.58 3.72 15.41
C SER A 137 -11.08 3.63 15.66
N GLN A 138 -11.69 4.62 16.33
CA GLN A 138 -13.09 4.58 16.75
C GLN A 138 -13.74 5.98 16.79
N PRO A 139 -13.87 6.66 15.64
CA PRO A 139 -14.45 8.01 15.60
C PRO A 139 -15.90 8.04 16.13
N ASP A 140 -16.71 7.03 15.80
CA ASP A 140 -18.12 6.95 16.24
C ASP A 140 -18.30 6.54 17.70
N MET A 141 -17.36 5.77 18.27
CA MET A 141 -17.46 5.30 19.66
C MET A 141 -17.12 6.43 20.67
N LEU A 142 -16.35 7.43 20.23
CA LEU A 142 -16.12 8.68 20.98
C LEU A 142 -17.23 9.72 20.73
N PHE A 143 -17.78 9.83 19.53
CA PHE A 143 -18.86 10.78 19.24
C PHE A 143 -20.28 10.29 19.62
N ASN A 144 -20.52 8.98 19.70
CA ASN A 144 -21.82 8.38 19.99
C ASN A 144 -21.72 7.19 20.95
N LYS A 145 -21.43 7.46 22.24
CA LYS A 145 -22.10 6.83 23.42
C LYS A 145 -21.46 7.18 24.77
N GLN A 146 -20.27 7.78 24.84
CA GLN A 146 -19.65 8.16 26.13
C GLN A 146 -19.40 9.66 26.35
N PHE A 147 -19.69 10.53 25.37
CA PHE A 147 -19.59 11.99 25.55
C PHE A 147 -20.90 12.76 25.40
N ARG A 148 -22.06 12.09 25.48
CA ARG A 148 -23.35 12.81 25.58
C ARG A 148 -23.79 13.12 27.02
N ASN A 149 -23.33 12.42 28.05
CA ASN A 149 -23.88 12.57 29.42
C ASN A 149 -22.87 12.42 30.59
N LEU A 150 -21.60 12.82 30.48
CA LEU A 150 -20.77 12.94 31.69
C LEU A 150 -20.96 14.33 32.34
N GLN A 151 -22.05 14.47 33.11
CA GLN A 151 -22.30 15.62 33.99
C GLN A 151 -22.11 15.15 35.43
N ILE A 152 -21.09 15.66 36.13
CA ILE A 152 -20.99 15.49 37.59
C ILE A 152 -21.29 16.85 38.24
N PRO A 153 -22.39 16.98 38.99
CA PRO A 153 -22.78 18.25 39.61
C PRO A 153 -21.91 18.56 40.84
N CYS A 154 -21.52 19.83 41.00
CA CYS A 154 -20.93 20.33 42.24
C CYS A 154 -22.03 20.49 43.30
N GLN A 155 -21.94 19.75 44.41
CA GLN A 155 -22.95 19.77 45.49
C GLN A 155 -22.97 21.05 46.35
N SER A 156 -22.17 22.07 46.03
CA SER A 156 -22.14 23.32 46.82
C SER A 156 -22.58 24.57 46.06
N CYS A 157 -22.75 24.55 44.73
CA CYS A 157 -23.12 25.76 43.99
C CYS A 157 -23.99 25.59 42.73
N GLY A 158 -24.33 24.37 42.30
CA GLY A 158 -25.40 24.14 41.31
C GLY A 158 -25.22 24.68 39.89
N VAL A 159 -24.09 25.29 39.52
CA VAL A 159 -23.84 25.80 38.16
C VAL A 159 -22.96 24.82 37.35
N MET A 160 -23.38 24.52 36.12
CA MET A 160 -22.66 23.66 35.17
C MET A 160 -21.56 24.43 34.44
N GLN A 161 -20.32 23.92 34.45
CA GLN A 161 -19.21 24.47 33.66
C GLN A 161 -18.72 23.44 32.64
N SER A 162 -18.72 23.83 31.36
CA SER A 162 -17.79 23.28 30.37
C SER A 162 -16.57 24.19 30.31
N THR A 163 -15.39 23.59 30.11
CA THR A 163 -14.03 24.16 30.10
C THR A 163 -13.33 24.32 31.45
N LEU A 164 -12.27 23.53 31.61
CA LEU A 164 -11.19 23.75 32.58
C LEU A 164 -10.51 25.09 32.30
N LYS A 165 -10.74 26.09 33.14
CA LYS A 165 -9.69 26.72 33.96
C LYS A 165 -10.28 27.61 35.08
N CYS A 166 -9.78 27.39 36.29
CA CYS A 166 -9.93 28.32 37.42
C CYS A 166 -9.09 29.58 37.17
N ASN A 167 -9.69 30.76 37.37
CA ASN A 167 -9.14 32.07 37.01
C ASN A 167 -7.98 32.58 37.91
N GLN A 168 -7.31 31.73 38.70
CA GLN A 168 -6.31 32.23 39.68
C GLN A 168 -4.87 31.72 39.55
N CYS A 169 -4.53 30.71 38.76
CA CYS A 169 -3.13 30.29 38.65
C CYS A 169 -2.74 29.78 37.26
N LEU A 170 -2.03 30.61 36.50
CA LEU A 170 -1.44 30.26 35.21
C LEU A 170 -0.16 29.43 35.41
N MET A 171 -0.26 28.11 35.66
CA MET A 171 0.69 27.02 35.30
C MET A 171 0.65 25.83 36.29
N SER A 172 0.76 24.62 35.74
CA SER A 172 0.93 23.28 36.38
C SER A 172 -0.29 22.71 37.12
N PHE A 173 -0.58 21.43 36.87
CA PHE A 173 -1.59 20.66 37.60
C PHE A 173 -1.36 20.76 39.12
N CYS A 174 -2.40 21.06 39.90
CA CYS A 174 -2.31 21.01 41.35
C CYS A 174 -2.08 19.56 41.82
N GLN A 175 -1.45 19.42 42.99
CA GLN A 175 -1.06 18.12 43.55
C GLN A 175 -2.24 17.16 43.68
N SER A 176 -3.44 17.63 44.01
CA SER A 176 -4.64 16.76 44.10
C SER A 176 -5.09 16.20 42.74
N CYS A 177 -4.93 16.98 41.66
CA CYS A 177 -5.25 16.53 40.31
C CYS A 177 -4.15 15.63 39.74
N ALA A 178 -2.89 15.89 40.08
CA ALA A 178 -1.77 14.99 39.80
C ALA A 178 -1.94 13.65 40.54
N ASP A 179 -2.38 13.67 41.79
CA ASP A 179 -2.61 12.48 42.61
C ASP A 179 -3.83 11.67 42.15
N ALA A 180 -4.87 12.34 41.63
CA ALA A 180 -6.04 11.68 41.02
C ALA A 180 -5.70 11.03 39.66
N LEU A 181 -4.87 11.69 38.85
CA LEU A 181 -4.34 11.11 37.61
C LEU A 181 -3.38 9.96 37.89
N HIS A 182 -2.55 10.05 38.93
CA HIS A 182 -1.68 8.95 39.35
C HIS A 182 -2.45 7.77 39.96
N LYS A 183 -3.55 8.01 40.68
CA LYS A 183 -4.43 6.94 41.19
C LYS A 183 -5.15 6.17 40.08
N ASN A 184 -5.42 6.78 38.93
CA ASN A 184 -6.12 6.15 37.80
C ASN A 184 -5.19 5.65 36.67
N ALA A 185 -3.88 5.92 36.75
CA ALA A 185 -2.88 5.43 35.78
C ALA A 185 -2.24 4.08 36.20
N LEU A 186 -2.50 3.64 37.43
CA LEU A 186 -2.27 2.28 37.89
C LEU A 186 -3.65 1.63 37.88
N GLY A 187 -3.83 0.51 37.17
CA GLY A 187 -5.14 -0.15 37.03
C GLY A 187 -5.85 -0.45 38.38
N PRO A 188 -7.08 -1.00 38.35
CA PRO A 188 -7.91 -1.19 39.54
C PRO A 188 -7.14 -1.91 40.65
N ARG A 189 -7.44 -1.66 41.93
CA ARG A 189 -6.73 -2.37 43.00
C ARG A 189 -7.23 -3.81 43.06
N PHE A 190 -6.34 -4.74 43.41
CA PHE A 190 -6.71 -6.16 43.50
C PHE A 190 -7.94 -6.38 44.40
N ASP A 191 -8.08 -5.60 45.47
CA ASP A 191 -9.23 -5.69 46.38
C ASP A 191 -10.57 -5.29 45.74
N GLU A 192 -10.56 -4.36 44.77
CA GLU A 192 -11.75 -3.93 44.03
C GLU A 192 -12.17 -4.98 43.00
N VAL A 193 -11.19 -5.59 42.32
CA VAL A 193 -11.43 -6.70 41.39
C VAL A 193 -11.85 -7.96 42.14
N LEU A 194 -11.25 -8.23 43.30
CA LEU A 194 -11.63 -9.31 44.18
C LEU A 194 -13.07 -9.15 44.71
N ALA A 195 -13.47 -7.92 45.07
CA ALA A 195 -14.84 -7.66 45.52
C ALA A 195 -15.86 -7.89 44.40
N HIS A 196 -15.55 -7.46 43.18
CA HIS A 196 -16.39 -7.67 42.01
C HIS A 196 -16.56 -9.16 41.68
N TYR A 197 -15.46 -9.92 41.59
CA TYR A 197 -15.52 -11.33 41.24
C TYR A 197 -15.99 -12.23 42.39
N LYS A 198 -15.82 -11.83 43.66
CA LYS A 198 -16.49 -12.51 44.78
C LYS A 198 -18.01 -12.39 44.72
N ALA A 199 -18.53 -11.24 44.27
CA ALA A 199 -19.97 -11.06 44.08
C ALA A 199 -20.52 -11.98 42.97
N GLU A 200 -19.66 -12.40 42.03
CA GLU A 200 -19.98 -13.37 40.98
C GLU A 200 -19.62 -14.83 41.33
N GLY A 201 -19.28 -15.10 42.59
CA GLY A 201 -19.08 -16.47 43.10
C GLY A 201 -17.66 -17.04 42.96
N TYR A 202 -16.69 -16.26 42.47
CA TYR A 202 -15.31 -16.71 42.35
C TYR A 202 -14.56 -16.64 43.69
N THR A 203 -13.72 -17.64 43.94
CA THR A 203 -12.90 -17.66 45.15
C THR A 203 -11.73 -16.70 45.05
N LYS A 204 -11.26 -16.18 46.19
CA LYS A 204 -10.11 -15.25 46.23
C LYS A 204 -8.89 -15.79 45.48
N LYS A 205 -8.65 -17.10 45.57
CA LYS A 205 -7.50 -17.79 44.97
C LYS A 205 -7.57 -17.80 43.43
N GLU A 206 -8.77 -17.90 42.85
CA GLU A 206 -8.98 -17.87 41.41
C GLU A 206 -8.78 -16.45 40.85
N VAL A 207 -9.28 -15.44 41.56
CA VAL A 207 -9.10 -14.04 41.18
C VAL A 207 -7.64 -13.62 41.29
N GLU A 208 -6.91 -14.08 42.32
CA GLU A 208 -5.45 -13.87 42.47
C GLU A 208 -4.68 -14.48 41.28
N SER A 209 -5.02 -15.70 40.88
CA SER A 209 -4.37 -16.39 39.76
C SER A 209 -4.59 -15.66 38.42
N TYR A 210 -5.80 -15.14 38.19
CA TYR A 210 -6.11 -14.36 36.98
C TYR A 210 -5.41 -12.99 37.00
N TRP A 211 -5.42 -12.31 38.15
CA TRP A 211 -4.78 -11.02 38.36
C TRP A 211 -3.27 -11.07 38.07
N ASP A 212 -2.59 -12.10 38.55
CA ASP A 212 -1.15 -12.30 38.34
C ASP A 212 -0.81 -12.60 36.87
N GLN A 213 -1.73 -13.20 36.10
CA GLN A 213 -1.52 -13.47 34.67
C GLN A 213 -1.71 -12.22 33.81
N VAL A 214 -2.69 -11.38 34.13
CA VAL A 214 -3.19 -10.33 33.24
C VAL A 214 -2.70 -8.93 33.61
N CYS A 215 -2.56 -8.61 34.90
CA CYS A 215 -2.47 -7.21 35.35
C CYS A 215 -1.11 -6.77 35.94
N LYS A 216 -0.13 -7.67 36.13
CA LYS A 216 1.19 -7.27 36.65
C LYS A 216 2.13 -6.70 35.57
N PRO A 217 2.66 -5.47 35.71
CA PRO A 217 3.53 -4.83 34.72
C PRO A 217 4.89 -5.54 34.57
N ALA A 218 5.42 -5.59 33.35
CA ALA A 218 6.63 -6.34 32.96
C ALA A 218 7.93 -5.93 33.70
N LYS A 219 7.96 -4.81 34.44
CA LYS A 219 9.11 -4.39 35.25
C LYS A 219 9.29 -5.23 36.53
N GLU A 220 8.22 -5.75 37.13
CA GLU A 220 8.32 -6.64 38.31
C GLU A 220 8.62 -8.11 37.94
N LYS A 221 8.45 -8.49 36.66
CA LYS A 221 8.83 -9.81 36.14
C LYS A 221 10.35 -10.03 36.09
N LYS A 222 11.16 -8.97 36.16
CA LYS A 222 12.64 -9.06 36.27
C LYS A 222 13.09 -9.28 37.72
N ASP A 223 12.47 -8.62 38.70
CA ASP A 223 12.85 -8.74 40.11
C ASP A 223 12.38 -10.07 40.75
N THR A 224 11.30 -10.65 40.24
CA THR A 224 10.87 -12.00 40.64
C THR A 224 11.79 -13.10 40.08
N LYS A 225 12.37 -12.95 38.88
CA LYS A 225 13.38 -13.91 38.37
C LYS A 225 14.73 -13.82 39.10
N ALA A 226 15.08 -12.65 39.65
CA ALA A 226 16.27 -12.50 40.50
C ALA A 226 16.04 -13.16 41.87
N LYS A 227 14.90 -12.90 42.53
CA LYS A 227 14.59 -13.49 43.85
C LYS A 227 14.33 -15.00 43.82
N VAL A 228 13.83 -15.56 42.71
CA VAL A 228 13.65 -17.02 42.55
C VAL A 228 14.98 -17.74 42.29
N LYS A 229 16.00 -17.06 41.76
CA LYS A 229 17.37 -17.61 41.66
C LYS A 229 18.05 -17.68 43.03
N ASP A 230 17.81 -16.71 43.91
CA ASP A 230 18.39 -16.71 45.26
C ASP A 230 17.68 -17.68 46.22
N ALA A 231 16.37 -17.94 46.02
CA ALA A 231 15.64 -18.93 46.82
C ALA A 231 15.96 -20.38 46.44
N LYS A 232 16.29 -20.65 45.16
CA LYS A 232 16.74 -21.99 44.70
C LYS A 232 18.19 -22.31 45.06
N ALA A 233 18.97 -21.34 45.54
CA ALA A 233 20.34 -21.55 46.03
C ALA A 233 20.41 -21.95 47.52
N LYS A 234 19.29 -21.99 48.25
CA LYS A 234 19.25 -22.28 49.71
C LYS A 234 18.53 -23.58 50.11
N ALA A 235 18.17 -24.44 49.17
CA ALA A 235 17.57 -25.74 49.49
C ALA A 235 18.23 -26.86 48.68
N ALA A 236 19.38 -27.32 49.16
CA ALA A 236 19.86 -28.68 48.94
C ALA A 236 19.95 -29.40 50.30
N PRO A 237 19.58 -30.68 50.36
CA PRO A 237 20.43 -31.66 51.03
C PRO A 237 20.63 -32.88 50.10
N ALA A 238 21.85 -33.22 49.71
CA ALA A 238 22.94 -33.88 50.47
C ALA A 238 22.90 -35.42 50.39
N ALA A 239 23.81 -36.00 49.61
CA ALA A 239 24.44 -37.31 49.81
C ALA A 239 25.78 -37.33 49.02
N LYS A 240 26.90 -36.98 49.69
CA LYS A 240 28.02 -37.85 50.13
C LYS A 240 28.77 -38.57 48.98
N VAL A 241 29.94 -38.07 48.55
CA VAL A 241 31.34 -38.40 49.01
C VAL A 241 31.81 -39.70 48.33
N GLU A 242 32.92 -39.78 47.56
CA GLU A 242 34.31 -39.53 47.96
C GLU A 242 35.32 -39.53 46.78
N LYS A 243 36.31 -38.60 46.82
CA LYS A 243 37.77 -38.64 46.49
C LYS A 243 38.26 -39.40 45.22
N THR A 244 39.27 -38.96 44.44
CA THR A 244 40.51 -38.21 44.71
C THR A 244 41.18 -37.83 43.37
N ALA A 245 41.94 -36.71 43.35
CA ALA A 245 42.75 -36.20 42.23
C ALA A 245 44.20 -36.81 42.25
N PRO A 246 45.30 -36.26 41.64
CA PRO A 246 45.50 -35.17 40.64
C PRO A 246 46.72 -35.33 39.64
N LYS A 247 47.01 -34.26 38.84
CA LYS A 247 48.34 -33.72 38.35
C LYS A 247 49.08 -34.45 37.18
N ALA A 248 49.96 -33.87 36.34
CA ALA A 248 50.51 -32.51 36.06
C ALA A 248 51.53 -32.51 34.85
N LYS A 249 51.76 -31.32 34.22
CA LYS A 249 53.04 -30.70 33.70
C LYS A 249 53.91 -31.44 32.63
N ALA A 250 54.76 -30.86 31.76
CA ALA A 250 55.25 -29.51 31.37
C ALA A 250 56.06 -29.58 30.02
N ALA A 251 56.50 -28.40 29.52
CA ALA A 251 57.30 -27.96 28.33
C ALA A 251 58.63 -28.72 27.98
N PRO A 252 59.56 -28.33 27.04
CA PRO A 252 59.77 -27.06 26.28
C PRO A 252 60.34 -27.16 24.81
N ALA A 253 60.69 -26.01 24.18
CA ALA A 253 61.44 -25.83 22.91
C ALA A 253 62.95 -25.51 23.17
N PRO A 254 63.95 -25.54 22.22
CA PRO A 254 64.14 -24.50 21.17
C PRO A 254 65.10 -24.81 19.93
N LYS A 255 65.32 -23.79 19.04
CA LYS A 255 66.44 -23.51 18.06
C LYS A 255 66.62 -24.40 16.79
N ALA A 256 67.24 -24.03 15.66
CA ALA A 256 67.58 -22.80 14.89
C ALA A 256 68.28 -23.20 13.54
N GLN A 257 68.25 -22.32 12.52
CA GLN A 257 69.21 -22.12 11.39
C GLN A 257 69.14 -22.87 10.03
N ALA A 258 69.36 -22.04 8.98
CA ALA A 258 69.97 -22.25 7.64
C ALA A 258 69.08 -22.35 6.36
N GLN A 259 69.29 -21.39 5.44
CA GLN A 259 69.04 -21.36 3.98
C GLN A 259 70.42 -21.50 3.26
N PRO A 260 70.62 -21.61 1.91
CA PRO A 260 69.74 -21.25 0.75
C PRO A 260 69.83 -22.15 -0.52
N GLU A 261 69.25 -21.66 -1.64
CA GLU A 261 69.39 -22.04 -3.08
C GLU A 261 68.45 -23.14 -3.62
N ALA A 262 67.83 -23.10 -4.80
CA ALA A 262 67.80 -22.20 -5.97
C ALA A 262 66.42 -22.33 -6.70
N LYS A 263 66.02 -21.30 -7.48
CA LYS A 263 64.81 -21.29 -8.35
C LYS A 263 65.09 -22.02 -9.68
N PRO A 264 64.04 -22.49 -10.40
CA PRO A 264 63.53 -21.66 -11.50
C PRO A 264 61.99 -21.54 -11.59
N LYS A 265 61.57 -20.60 -12.44
CA LYS A 265 60.27 -19.92 -12.56
C LYS A 265 59.30 -20.66 -13.51
N ALA A 266 57.99 -20.53 -13.27
CA ALA A 266 56.91 -20.20 -14.22
C ALA A 266 55.55 -20.67 -13.63
N LYS A 267 54.39 -19.98 -13.71
CA LYS A 267 53.95 -18.64 -14.14
C LYS A 267 52.42 -18.59 -13.82
N PRO A 268 51.65 -17.52 -14.11
CA PRO A 268 50.82 -16.84 -13.11
C PRO A 268 49.33 -16.89 -13.46
N LYS A 269 48.50 -17.53 -12.63
CA LYS A 269 47.04 -17.31 -12.66
C LYS A 269 46.43 -17.07 -11.27
N ALA A 270 46.96 -17.71 -10.23
CA ALA A 270 46.41 -17.61 -8.88
C ALA A 270 46.63 -16.26 -8.15
N LYS A 271 47.62 -15.45 -8.56
CA LYS A 271 47.90 -14.15 -7.90
C LYS A 271 47.09 -12.97 -8.46
N ALA A 272 46.48 -13.09 -9.63
CA ALA A 272 45.61 -12.05 -10.19
C ALA A 272 44.22 -12.08 -9.53
N GLU A 273 43.67 -13.27 -9.28
CA GLU A 273 42.36 -13.46 -8.63
C GLU A 273 42.40 -13.11 -7.14
N ALA A 274 43.49 -13.42 -6.43
CA ALA A 274 43.64 -13.04 -5.02
C ALA A 274 43.75 -11.51 -4.83
N LYS A 275 44.36 -10.79 -5.79
CA LYS A 275 44.47 -9.32 -5.75
C LYS A 275 43.17 -8.64 -6.17
N ALA A 276 42.40 -9.22 -7.10
CA ALA A 276 41.06 -8.75 -7.47
C ALA A 276 40.03 -8.94 -6.34
N LYS A 277 40.13 -10.03 -5.56
CA LYS A 277 39.25 -10.29 -4.41
C LYS A 277 39.58 -9.40 -3.21
N ALA A 278 40.86 -9.09 -2.98
CA ALA A 278 41.29 -8.11 -1.98
C ALA A 278 40.93 -6.66 -2.35
N LEU A 279 40.93 -6.30 -3.65
CA LEU A 279 40.48 -5.00 -4.14
C LEU A 279 38.95 -4.83 -4.15
N ARG A 280 38.18 -5.93 -4.23
CA ARG A 280 36.71 -5.89 -4.02
C ARG A 280 36.35 -5.77 -2.54
N GLY A 281 36.97 -6.56 -1.66
CA GLY A 281 36.72 -6.48 -0.21
C GLY A 281 37.16 -5.17 0.44
N ALA A 282 38.12 -4.45 -0.14
CA ALA A 282 38.52 -3.12 0.32
C ALA A 282 37.65 -1.97 -0.23
N LYS A 283 36.84 -2.22 -1.28
CA LYS A 283 35.88 -1.24 -1.82
C LYS A 283 34.60 -1.22 -1.01
N ASP A 284 34.15 -2.39 -0.54
CA ASP A 284 32.93 -2.52 0.28
C ASP A 284 33.12 -2.04 1.73
N ALA A 285 34.36 -1.87 2.20
CA ALA A 285 34.68 -1.40 3.55
C ALA A 285 35.02 0.11 3.64
N ALA A 286 35.18 0.80 2.50
CA ALA A 286 35.54 2.22 2.48
C ALA A 286 34.32 3.17 2.50
N ASP A 287 33.10 2.65 2.32
CA ASP A 287 31.86 3.44 2.25
C ASP A 287 31.10 3.53 3.60
N GLU A 288 31.61 2.96 4.69
CA GLU A 288 30.99 3.04 6.02
C GLU A 288 31.86 3.77 7.03
N VAL A 289 31.85 5.11 6.98
CA VAL A 289 32.16 5.92 8.16
C VAL A 289 30.95 6.81 8.46
N ASP A 290 29.89 6.19 8.98
CA ASP A 290 28.70 6.89 9.49
C ASP A 290 29.12 7.69 10.74
N ALA A 291 28.99 9.03 10.73
CA ALA A 291 29.18 9.86 11.92
C ALA A 291 28.31 9.34 13.09
N PRO A 292 28.78 9.41 14.36
CA PRO A 292 28.08 8.83 15.50
C PRO A 292 26.63 9.27 15.54
N ALA A 293 25.70 8.32 15.74
CA ALA A 293 24.27 8.58 15.76
C ALA A 293 23.87 9.72 16.72
N SER A 294 24.70 10.06 17.72
CA SER A 294 24.49 11.14 18.70
C SER A 294 24.60 12.58 18.15
N THR A 295 25.19 12.81 16.96
CA THR A 295 25.45 14.18 16.45
C THR A 295 24.46 14.68 15.39
N ARG A 296 23.54 13.84 14.87
CA ARG A 296 22.57 14.24 13.83
C ARG A 296 21.33 14.94 14.41
N LEU A 297 20.78 15.92 13.70
CA LEU A 297 19.49 16.54 14.07
C LEU A 297 18.36 15.49 14.10
N PRO A 298 17.38 15.58 15.02
CA PRO A 298 16.33 14.56 15.19
C PRO A 298 15.52 14.24 13.92
N ARG A 299 15.16 15.25 13.12
CA ARG A 299 14.43 15.07 11.84
C ARG A 299 15.23 14.24 10.82
N THR A 300 16.53 14.45 10.72
CA THR A 300 17.41 13.70 9.80
C THR A 300 17.52 12.23 10.20
N ARG A 301 17.53 11.92 11.51
CA ARG A 301 17.60 10.52 12.00
C ARG A 301 16.34 9.71 11.65
N ALA A 302 15.17 10.32 11.69
CA ALA A 302 13.91 9.66 11.36
C ALA A 302 13.87 9.27 9.87
N VAL A 303 14.14 10.21 8.97
CA VAL A 303 14.18 9.96 7.52
C VAL A 303 15.19 8.88 7.15
N LEU A 304 16.40 8.93 7.71
CA LEU A 304 17.41 7.89 7.51
C LEU A 304 16.95 6.50 7.97
N LYS A 305 16.26 6.43 9.11
CA LYS A 305 15.73 5.17 9.63
C LYS A 305 14.65 4.61 8.70
N ASP A 306 13.78 5.46 8.18
CA ASP A 306 12.74 5.05 7.22
C ASP A 306 13.36 4.56 5.92
N MET A 307 14.30 5.30 5.33
CA MET A 307 14.98 4.88 4.10
C MET A 307 15.71 3.54 4.28
N LYS A 308 16.49 3.37 5.36
CA LYS A 308 17.16 2.09 5.67
C LYS A 308 16.17 0.94 5.89
N ARG A 309 14.98 1.21 6.42
CA ARG A 309 13.91 0.21 6.57
C ARG A 309 13.30 -0.14 5.21
N ARG A 310 13.01 0.85 4.37
CA ARG A 310 12.46 0.66 3.03
C ARG A 310 13.40 -0.14 2.14
N GLU A 311 14.71 0.12 2.18
CA GLU A 311 15.72 -0.63 1.41
C GLU A 311 15.82 -2.10 1.78
N LYS A 312 15.51 -2.45 3.03
CA LYS A 312 15.53 -3.83 3.51
C LYS A 312 14.25 -4.59 3.20
N ASP A 313 13.17 -3.89 2.85
CA ASP A 313 11.89 -4.50 2.52
C ASP A 313 11.81 -4.73 1.01
N TRP A 314 12.01 -5.99 0.60
CA TRP A 314 11.98 -6.39 -0.82
C TRP A 314 10.65 -6.08 -1.51
N ARG A 315 9.58 -5.88 -0.74
CA ARG A 315 8.23 -5.55 -1.25
C ARG A 315 8.13 -4.11 -1.73
N ILE A 316 9.06 -3.25 -1.33
CA ILE A 316 9.05 -1.82 -1.65
C ILE A 316 9.76 -1.55 -2.97
N GLY A 317 9.03 -0.92 -3.90
CA GLY A 317 9.56 -0.41 -5.15
C GLY A 317 10.06 -1.46 -6.13
N ALA A 318 9.70 -2.73 -5.92
CA ALA A 318 10.07 -3.88 -6.74
C ALA A 318 9.48 -3.81 -8.15
N ILE A 319 10.16 -4.45 -9.11
CA ILE A 319 9.65 -4.64 -10.47
C ILE A 319 9.00 -6.02 -10.56
N ILE A 320 7.72 -6.05 -10.91
CA ILE A 320 6.89 -7.27 -10.93
C ILE A 320 6.73 -7.76 -12.38
N TYR A 321 6.81 -9.07 -12.59
CA TYR A 321 6.52 -9.70 -13.87
C TYR A 321 5.40 -10.74 -13.68
N GLN A 322 4.23 -10.46 -14.26
CA GLN A 322 3.07 -11.34 -14.21
C GLN A 322 3.04 -12.23 -15.45
N LEU A 323 2.82 -13.54 -15.28
CA LEU A 323 2.65 -14.46 -16.40
C LEU A 323 1.57 -15.52 -16.21
N PHE A 324 1.08 -16.01 -17.35
CA PHE A 324 0.13 -17.10 -17.50
C PHE A 324 0.91 -18.35 -17.95
N VAL A 325 1.05 -19.35 -17.08
CA VAL A 325 1.99 -20.49 -17.30
C VAL A 325 1.70 -21.21 -18.63
N ASP A 326 0.44 -21.53 -18.91
CA ASP A 326 0.02 -22.25 -20.12
C ASP A 326 0.31 -21.49 -21.43
N ARG A 327 0.61 -20.19 -21.35
CA ARG A 327 0.84 -19.28 -22.49
C ARG A 327 2.25 -18.71 -22.53
N PHE A 328 3.11 -19.05 -21.57
CA PHE A 328 4.41 -18.39 -21.44
C PHE A 328 5.52 -19.06 -22.25
N ALA A 329 5.68 -20.38 -22.17
CA ALA A 329 6.68 -21.11 -22.95
C ALA A 329 6.15 -22.47 -23.42
N PRO A 330 6.41 -22.87 -24.68
CA PRO A 330 5.95 -24.16 -25.18
C PRO A 330 6.62 -25.30 -24.39
N PRO A 331 5.91 -26.40 -24.11
CA PRO A 331 6.49 -27.55 -23.43
C PRO A 331 7.46 -28.30 -24.35
N ASP A 332 8.40 -29.04 -23.76
CA ASP A 332 9.34 -29.87 -24.52
C ASP A 332 8.64 -31.04 -25.23
N ASP A 333 7.62 -31.63 -24.59
CA ASP A 333 6.80 -32.73 -25.14
C ASP A 333 5.32 -32.48 -24.85
N PHE A 334 4.62 -31.83 -25.78
CA PHE A 334 3.19 -31.55 -25.64
C PHE A 334 2.32 -32.81 -25.81
N GLU A 335 2.72 -33.75 -26.66
CA GLU A 335 1.93 -34.95 -26.96
C GLU A 335 1.82 -35.86 -25.73
N ALA A 336 2.92 -36.05 -24.99
CA ALA A 336 2.92 -36.83 -23.75
C ALA A 336 2.00 -36.22 -22.67
N LYS A 337 1.75 -34.91 -22.74
CA LYS A 337 0.92 -34.18 -21.77
C LYS A 337 -0.57 -34.21 -22.08
N LYS A 338 -1.00 -34.45 -23.33
CA LYS A 338 -2.43 -34.36 -23.72
C LYS A 338 -3.36 -35.17 -22.82
N LYS A 339 -2.90 -36.34 -22.34
CA LYS A 339 -3.62 -37.20 -21.39
C LYS A 339 -3.88 -36.59 -20.00
N LEU A 340 -3.24 -35.47 -19.67
CA LEU A 340 -3.37 -34.76 -18.38
C LEU A 340 -4.48 -33.69 -18.42
N TYR A 341 -5.00 -33.38 -19.61
CA TYR A 341 -6.04 -32.39 -19.82
C TYR A 341 -7.43 -33.05 -19.76
N PRO A 342 -8.50 -32.27 -19.54
CA PRO A 342 -9.86 -32.76 -19.64
C PRO A 342 -10.17 -33.38 -21.01
N ASP A 343 -11.13 -34.29 -21.05
CA ASP A 343 -11.54 -34.95 -22.30
C ASP A 343 -12.09 -33.95 -23.33
N GLU A 344 -12.71 -32.85 -22.88
CA GLU A 344 -13.23 -31.77 -23.73
C GLU A 344 -12.19 -30.69 -24.08
N ALA A 345 -10.92 -30.89 -23.72
CA ALA A 345 -9.85 -29.92 -24.00
C ALA A 345 -9.62 -29.75 -25.51
N THR A 346 -9.47 -28.50 -25.94
CA THR A 346 -9.00 -28.15 -27.28
C THR A 346 -7.54 -27.71 -27.24
N PHE A 347 -6.74 -28.22 -28.17
CA PHE A 347 -5.31 -27.94 -28.22
C PHE A 347 -4.97 -27.04 -29.40
N HIS A 348 -4.12 -26.05 -29.16
CA HIS A 348 -3.74 -25.04 -30.15
C HIS A 348 -2.22 -24.96 -30.28
N GLY A 349 -1.75 -24.70 -31.50
CA GLY A 349 -0.35 -24.41 -31.77
C GLY A 349 0.08 -23.05 -31.21
N TRP A 350 1.37 -22.91 -30.88
CA TRP A 350 1.93 -21.69 -30.24
C TRP A 350 1.69 -20.37 -31.00
N LYS A 351 1.44 -20.44 -32.31
CA LYS A 351 1.17 -19.26 -33.15
C LYS A 351 -0.32 -18.94 -33.29
N GLU A 352 -1.20 -19.82 -32.81
CA GLU A 352 -2.64 -19.58 -32.83
C GLU A 352 -3.03 -18.61 -31.72
N LEU A 353 -3.91 -17.67 -32.04
CA LEU A 353 -4.45 -16.72 -31.07
C LEU A 353 -5.69 -17.28 -30.40
N PRO A 354 -5.90 -17.02 -29.09
CA PRO A 354 -7.14 -17.36 -28.40
C PRO A 354 -8.33 -16.63 -29.03
N LYS A 355 -9.49 -17.26 -28.97
CA LYS A 355 -10.76 -16.76 -29.51
C LYS A 355 -11.84 -16.91 -28.46
N GLY A 356 -12.88 -16.09 -28.53
CA GLY A 356 -14.08 -16.27 -27.73
C GLY A 356 -14.70 -17.66 -27.93
N GLY A 357 -15.28 -18.20 -26.87
CA GLY A 357 -15.87 -19.54 -26.86
C GLY A 357 -17.39 -19.54 -26.73
N GLN A 358 -17.97 -20.71 -26.94
CA GLN A 358 -19.38 -21.00 -26.68
C GLN A 358 -19.48 -22.00 -25.52
N LEU A 359 -20.62 -22.00 -24.84
CA LEU A 359 -20.87 -22.93 -23.74
C LEU A 359 -20.82 -24.38 -24.26
N VAL A 360 -19.94 -25.19 -23.69
CA VAL A 360 -19.88 -26.63 -23.89
C VAL A 360 -20.75 -27.28 -22.81
N GLU A 361 -21.99 -27.60 -23.14
CA GLU A 361 -22.99 -28.06 -22.15
C GLU A 361 -22.52 -29.29 -21.35
N SER A 362 -21.84 -30.24 -21.99
CA SER A 362 -21.33 -31.45 -21.33
C SER A 362 -20.31 -31.15 -20.22
N ALA A 363 -19.50 -30.11 -20.40
CA ALA A 363 -18.51 -29.68 -19.42
C ALA A 363 -19.08 -28.63 -18.45
N GLY A 364 -20.02 -27.81 -18.93
CA GLY A 364 -20.51 -26.60 -18.28
C GLY A 364 -19.42 -25.54 -18.11
N TYR A 365 -18.63 -25.33 -19.17
CA TYR A 365 -17.58 -24.31 -19.35
C TYR A 365 -17.66 -23.78 -20.78
N TYR A 366 -17.16 -22.58 -21.03
CA TYR A 366 -16.99 -22.06 -22.38
C TYR A 366 -15.77 -22.69 -23.05
N SER A 367 -15.84 -22.93 -24.36
CA SER A 367 -14.76 -23.59 -25.10
C SER A 367 -13.42 -22.85 -25.02
N ASN A 368 -13.41 -21.54 -24.82
CA ASN A 368 -12.19 -20.76 -24.61
C ASN A 368 -11.54 -21.01 -23.24
N GLU A 369 -12.29 -21.45 -22.24
CA GLU A 369 -11.77 -21.86 -20.92
C GLU A 369 -11.12 -23.25 -20.98
N LEU A 370 -11.45 -24.03 -22.02
CA LEU A 370 -10.93 -25.38 -22.28
C LEU A 370 -9.91 -25.41 -23.42
N ALA A 371 -9.43 -24.24 -23.87
CA ALA A 371 -8.42 -24.12 -24.90
C ALA A 371 -7.01 -24.04 -24.28
N PHE A 372 -6.09 -24.91 -24.71
CA PHE A 372 -4.76 -25.09 -24.10
C PHE A 372 -3.62 -25.04 -25.13
N TRP A 373 -2.51 -24.42 -24.73
CA TRP A 373 -1.29 -24.28 -25.53
C TRP A 373 -0.10 -25.06 -24.96
N GLY A 374 -0.24 -25.58 -23.74
CA GLY A 374 0.64 -26.60 -23.20
C GLY A 374 1.76 -26.09 -22.29
N GLY A 375 1.85 -24.80 -21.99
CA GLY A 375 2.94 -24.29 -21.15
C GLY A 375 2.96 -24.89 -19.73
N ASP A 376 4.14 -25.02 -19.14
CA ASP A 376 4.36 -25.64 -17.83
C ASP A 376 5.51 -25.03 -17.04
N LEU A 377 5.70 -25.50 -15.79
CA LEU A 377 6.77 -25.00 -14.92
C LEU A 377 8.17 -25.33 -15.43
N PRO A 378 8.47 -26.53 -15.99
CA PRO A 378 9.76 -26.79 -16.63
C PRO A 378 10.08 -25.84 -17.79
N SER A 379 9.14 -25.62 -18.71
CA SER A 379 9.34 -24.70 -19.84
C SER A 379 9.50 -23.26 -19.37
N LEU A 380 8.71 -22.80 -18.40
CA LEU A 380 8.90 -21.53 -17.71
C LEU A 380 10.30 -21.41 -17.09
N THR A 381 10.73 -22.46 -16.38
CA THR A 381 12.03 -22.52 -15.72
C THR A 381 13.17 -22.33 -16.72
N SER A 382 13.05 -22.88 -17.93
CA SER A 382 14.04 -22.71 -19.01
C SER A 382 14.18 -21.26 -19.49
N LYS A 383 13.18 -20.41 -19.23
CA LYS A 383 13.11 -19.01 -19.67
C LYS A 383 13.42 -18.00 -18.56
N LEU A 384 13.81 -18.45 -17.36
CA LEU A 384 14.14 -17.53 -16.26
C LEU A 384 15.29 -16.57 -16.59
N ASP A 385 16.24 -16.95 -17.45
CA ASP A 385 17.32 -16.07 -17.90
C ASP A 385 16.79 -14.86 -18.69
N TYR A 386 15.71 -15.04 -19.45
CA TYR A 386 15.05 -13.95 -20.15
C TYR A 386 14.43 -12.96 -19.16
N ILE A 387 13.67 -13.47 -18.18
CA ILE A 387 13.00 -12.67 -17.15
C ILE A 387 14.04 -11.89 -16.32
N ASP A 388 15.12 -12.55 -15.93
CA ASP A 388 16.26 -11.95 -15.23
C ASP A 388 16.92 -10.84 -16.05
N SER A 389 17.05 -11.03 -17.37
CA SER A 389 17.59 -10.01 -18.27
C SER A 389 16.75 -8.74 -18.40
N LEU A 390 15.47 -8.79 -17.99
CA LEU A 390 14.59 -7.62 -17.88
C LEU A 390 14.81 -6.87 -16.57
N GLY A 391 15.58 -7.40 -15.62
CA GLY A 391 15.80 -6.79 -14.31
C GLY A 391 14.58 -6.87 -13.39
N VAL A 392 13.78 -7.93 -13.50
CA VAL A 392 12.64 -8.22 -12.62
C VAL A 392 13.11 -8.53 -11.20
N ASP A 393 12.31 -8.16 -10.19
CA ASP A 393 12.57 -8.49 -8.78
C ASP A 393 11.56 -9.53 -8.24
N VAL A 394 10.34 -9.57 -8.80
CA VAL A 394 9.27 -10.48 -8.38
C VAL A 394 8.62 -11.14 -9.58
N LEU A 395 8.60 -12.47 -9.59
CA LEU A 395 7.81 -13.28 -10.50
C LEU A 395 6.45 -13.59 -9.87
N TYR A 396 5.37 -13.18 -10.53
CA TYR A 396 4.00 -13.45 -10.10
C TYR A 396 3.34 -14.44 -11.07
N LEU A 397 2.91 -15.58 -10.53
CA LEU A 397 2.17 -16.60 -11.27
C LEU A 397 0.68 -16.51 -10.93
N GLN A 398 -0.13 -16.55 -11.98
CA GLN A 398 -1.57 -16.84 -11.88
C GLN A 398 -1.84 -18.22 -11.24
N PRO A 399 -3.10 -18.61 -10.96
CA PRO A 399 -3.38 -19.83 -10.24
C PRO A 399 -2.72 -21.07 -10.87
N ILE A 400 -1.97 -21.83 -10.06
CA ILE A 400 -1.27 -23.05 -10.46
C ILE A 400 -1.85 -24.32 -9.82
N THR A 401 -2.80 -24.15 -8.91
CA THR A 401 -3.44 -25.24 -8.20
C THR A 401 -4.32 -26.06 -9.13
N LYS A 402 -4.57 -27.32 -8.75
CA LYS A 402 -5.38 -28.25 -9.54
C LYS A 402 -6.76 -27.67 -9.82
N SER A 403 -7.09 -27.52 -11.10
CA SER A 403 -8.34 -26.92 -11.59
C SER A 403 -8.78 -27.58 -12.91
N TYR A 404 -9.95 -27.22 -13.44
CA TYR A 404 -10.43 -27.80 -14.70
C TYR A 404 -10.04 -26.95 -15.91
N SER A 405 -10.16 -25.62 -15.79
CA SER A 405 -9.94 -24.71 -16.91
C SER A 405 -8.46 -24.38 -17.15
N ASN A 406 -8.21 -23.60 -18.21
CA ASN A 406 -6.89 -23.05 -18.51
C ASN A 406 -6.45 -21.94 -17.53
N HIS A 407 -7.38 -21.14 -17.00
CA HIS A 407 -7.13 -20.01 -16.10
C HIS A 407 -7.04 -20.43 -14.63
N LYS A 408 -7.60 -21.60 -14.29
CA LYS A 408 -7.46 -22.28 -13.00
C LYS A 408 -8.05 -21.57 -11.79
N TYR A 409 -8.86 -20.53 -11.98
CA TYR A 409 -9.63 -19.89 -10.91
C TYR A 409 -10.73 -20.80 -10.32
N ASP A 410 -11.16 -21.82 -11.07
CA ASP A 410 -12.11 -22.85 -10.64
C ASP A 410 -11.43 -23.97 -9.84
N THR A 411 -10.78 -23.61 -8.73
CA THR A 411 -9.91 -24.53 -7.96
C THR A 411 -10.64 -25.79 -7.48
N ILE A 412 -10.06 -26.95 -7.78
CA ILE A 412 -10.52 -28.27 -7.31
C ILE A 412 -9.80 -28.66 -6.01
N ASP A 413 -8.49 -28.46 -5.94
CA ASP A 413 -7.66 -28.78 -4.76
C ASP A 413 -6.57 -27.73 -4.56
N TYR A 414 -6.73 -26.89 -3.53
CA TYR A 414 -5.83 -25.79 -3.21
C TYR A 414 -4.43 -26.22 -2.77
N LYS A 415 -4.23 -27.48 -2.35
CA LYS A 415 -2.93 -27.96 -1.82
C LYS A 415 -2.12 -28.71 -2.87
N LYS A 416 -2.69 -28.99 -4.04
CA LYS A 416 -2.04 -29.75 -5.12
C LYS A 416 -1.77 -28.86 -6.32
N LEU A 417 -0.56 -29.00 -6.87
CA LEU A 417 -0.24 -28.46 -8.18
C LEU A 417 -1.12 -29.12 -9.25
N ASP A 418 -1.52 -28.36 -10.25
CA ASP A 418 -2.17 -28.92 -11.43
C ASP A 418 -1.18 -29.79 -12.23
N SER A 419 -1.56 -31.04 -12.51
CA SER A 419 -0.70 -31.98 -13.24
C SER A 419 -0.34 -31.49 -14.64
N GLN A 420 -1.13 -30.61 -15.25
CA GLN A 420 -0.83 -29.98 -16.54
C GLN A 420 0.42 -29.08 -16.49
N TYR A 421 0.75 -28.55 -15.30
CA TYR A 421 1.89 -27.67 -15.07
C TYR A 421 3.13 -28.40 -14.53
N GLY A 422 2.99 -29.65 -14.13
CA GLY A 422 4.10 -30.52 -13.73
C GLY A 422 3.91 -31.12 -12.33
N THR A 423 5.02 -31.33 -11.63
CA THR A 423 5.08 -31.96 -10.31
C THR A 423 5.50 -31.00 -9.21
N ASP A 424 5.31 -31.40 -7.95
CA ASP A 424 5.84 -30.66 -6.79
C ASP A 424 7.37 -30.47 -6.85
N ALA A 425 8.10 -31.40 -7.49
CA ALA A 425 9.54 -31.29 -7.70
C ALA A 425 9.89 -30.20 -8.74
N ASP A 426 9.08 -30.05 -9.78
CA ASP A 426 9.22 -28.98 -10.77
C ASP A 426 8.96 -27.61 -10.13
N PHE A 427 7.91 -27.50 -9.30
CA PHE A 427 7.65 -26.28 -8.54
C PHE A 427 8.83 -25.91 -7.62
N LYS A 428 9.37 -26.87 -6.89
CA LYS A 428 10.54 -26.63 -6.03
C LYS A 428 11.76 -26.19 -6.84
N THR A 429 11.96 -26.79 -8.02
CA THR A 429 13.03 -26.42 -8.94
C THR A 429 12.87 -24.98 -9.43
N LEU A 430 11.66 -24.61 -9.85
CA LEU A 430 11.33 -23.24 -10.24
C LEU A 430 11.60 -22.26 -9.09
N SER A 431 11.07 -22.53 -7.91
CA SER A 431 11.25 -21.66 -6.74
C SER A 431 12.73 -21.45 -6.40
N ASN A 432 13.53 -22.53 -6.38
CA ASN A 432 14.95 -22.44 -6.11
C ASN A 432 15.68 -21.59 -7.16
N LYS A 433 15.41 -21.80 -8.45
CA LYS A 433 16.06 -21.04 -9.53
C LYS A 433 15.64 -19.57 -9.56
N VAL A 434 14.39 -19.27 -9.22
CA VAL A 434 13.93 -17.88 -9.01
C VAL A 434 14.73 -17.22 -7.89
N HIS A 435 14.92 -17.91 -6.77
CA HIS A 435 15.69 -17.40 -5.62
C HIS A 435 17.19 -17.28 -5.91
N GLU A 436 17.78 -18.21 -6.67
CA GLU A 436 19.19 -18.16 -7.11
C GLU A 436 19.51 -16.89 -7.91
N LYS A 437 18.50 -16.37 -8.63
CA LYS A 437 18.57 -15.10 -9.38
C LYS A 437 18.25 -13.87 -8.53
N GLY A 438 18.01 -14.05 -7.23
CA GLY A 438 17.65 -12.96 -6.32
C GLY A 438 16.21 -12.45 -6.45
N MET A 439 15.38 -13.10 -7.27
CA MET A 439 13.97 -12.77 -7.43
C MET A 439 13.11 -13.40 -6.33
N LYS A 440 11.87 -12.95 -6.20
CA LYS A 440 10.83 -13.51 -5.33
C LYS A 440 9.71 -14.16 -6.13
N LEU A 441 9.08 -15.17 -5.56
CA LEU A 441 7.96 -15.88 -6.19
C LEU A 441 6.65 -15.57 -5.46
N VAL A 442 5.69 -14.95 -6.13
CA VAL A 442 4.34 -14.69 -5.60
C VAL A 442 3.33 -15.53 -6.37
N LEU A 443 2.42 -16.16 -5.64
CA LEU A 443 1.38 -17.02 -6.21
C LEU A 443 -0.01 -16.41 -6.02
N ASP A 444 -0.91 -16.72 -6.94
CA ASP A 444 -2.32 -16.42 -6.83
C ASP A 444 -3.07 -17.37 -5.89
N PHE A 445 -3.94 -16.82 -5.05
CA PHE A 445 -4.79 -17.56 -4.11
C PHE A 445 -6.24 -17.14 -4.27
N VAL A 446 -7.06 -18.12 -4.69
CA VAL A 446 -8.48 -17.95 -4.98
C VAL A 446 -9.32 -18.33 -3.77
N PHE A 447 -9.35 -17.46 -2.75
CA PHE A 447 -10.05 -17.75 -1.49
C PHE A 447 -11.51 -17.28 -1.45
N ASN A 448 -11.96 -16.45 -2.39
CA ASN A 448 -13.35 -16.01 -2.44
C ASN A 448 -14.32 -17.18 -2.81
N HIS A 449 -13.89 -18.04 -3.72
CA HIS A 449 -14.71 -19.11 -4.29
C HIS A 449 -13.84 -20.32 -4.66
N CYS A 450 -14.47 -21.45 -4.96
CA CYS A 450 -13.80 -22.63 -5.55
C CYS A 450 -14.55 -23.14 -6.78
N GLY A 451 -13.94 -24.07 -7.51
CA GLY A 451 -14.58 -24.70 -8.65
C GLY A 451 -15.74 -25.59 -8.23
N LYS A 452 -16.79 -25.66 -9.06
CA LYS A 452 -17.94 -26.58 -8.85
C LYS A 452 -17.52 -28.04 -8.67
N ARG A 453 -16.39 -28.42 -9.27
CA ARG A 453 -15.80 -29.77 -9.21
C ARG A 453 -14.98 -30.03 -7.93
N CYS A 454 -14.84 -29.04 -7.04
CA CYS A 454 -14.20 -29.23 -5.74
C CYS A 454 -14.98 -30.26 -4.90
N GLN A 455 -14.27 -31.16 -4.22
CA GLN A 455 -14.90 -32.21 -3.42
C GLN A 455 -15.82 -31.64 -2.34
N MET A 456 -15.47 -30.51 -1.72
CA MET A 456 -16.31 -29.86 -0.71
C MET A 456 -17.67 -29.44 -1.27
N VAL A 457 -17.70 -28.95 -2.52
CA VAL A 457 -18.94 -28.58 -3.23
C VAL A 457 -19.73 -29.84 -3.58
N GLN A 458 -19.08 -30.85 -4.16
CA GLN A 458 -19.73 -32.10 -4.53
C GLN A 458 -20.40 -32.80 -3.32
N ASP A 459 -19.72 -32.81 -2.18
CA ASP A 459 -20.26 -33.34 -0.92
C ASP A 459 -21.46 -32.52 -0.42
N ALA A 460 -21.38 -31.19 -0.53
CA ALA A 460 -22.47 -30.29 -0.11
C ALA A 460 -23.72 -30.39 -1.00
N LEU A 461 -23.54 -30.65 -2.31
CA LEU A 461 -24.64 -30.82 -3.26
C LEU A 461 -25.29 -32.19 -3.16
N LYS A 462 -24.49 -33.25 -2.95
CA LYS A 462 -24.97 -34.63 -2.87
C LYS A 462 -25.79 -34.89 -1.61
N ASP A 463 -25.38 -34.31 -0.48
CA ASP A 463 -26.00 -34.54 0.81
C ASP A 463 -26.29 -33.21 1.53
N LYS A 464 -27.58 -32.88 1.69
CA LYS A 464 -28.02 -31.68 2.39
C LYS A 464 -27.62 -31.65 3.88
N SER A 465 -27.30 -32.80 4.47
CA SER A 465 -26.81 -32.92 5.84
C SER A 465 -25.28 -32.86 5.96
N SER A 466 -24.57 -32.77 4.83
CA SER A 466 -23.10 -32.72 4.83
C SER A 466 -22.57 -31.56 5.67
N PRO A 467 -21.58 -31.79 6.55
CA PRO A 467 -20.95 -30.73 7.33
C PRO A 467 -20.21 -29.72 6.43
N LYS A 468 -19.95 -30.05 5.16
CA LYS A 468 -19.37 -29.13 4.17
C LYS A 468 -20.37 -28.14 3.60
N ARG A 469 -21.68 -28.37 3.78
CA ARG A 469 -22.72 -27.48 3.26
C ARG A 469 -22.63 -26.06 3.85
N LYS A 470 -22.20 -25.93 5.11
CA LYS A 470 -22.00 -24.63 5.79
C LYS A 470 -20.82 -23.82 5.24
N PHE A 471 -19.95 -24.42 4.42
CA PHE A 471 -18.83 -23.70 3.80
C PHE A 471 -19.28 -22.83 2.62
N PHE A 472 -20.55 -22.91 2.22
CA PHE A 472 -21.08 -22.24 1.04
C PHE A 472 -22.42 -21.59 1.37
N PHE A 473 -22.77 -20.56 0.61
CA PHE A 473 -24.11 -19.99 0.63
C PHE A 473 -25.04 -20.86 -0.23
N MET A 474 -25.95 -21.61 0.42
CA MET A 474 -26.74 -22.67 -0.20
C MET A 474 -28.22 -22.58 0.19
N GLY A 475 -29.14 -22.52 -0.78
CA GLY A 475 -30.56 -22.27 -0.52
C GLY A 475 -31.38 -22.03 -1.80
N ASP A 476 -32.70 -22.03 -1.66
CA ASP A 476 -33.66 -21.80 -2.75
C ASP A 476 -33.58 -20.37 -3.29
N GLU A 477 -33.11 -19.42 -2.48
CA GLU A 477 -32.84 -18.03 -2.84
C GLU A 477 -31.72 -17.89 -3.89
N TYR A 478 -30.88 -18.92 -4.05
CA TYR A 478 -29.79 -18.95 -5.03
C TYR A 478 -30.14 -19.78 -6.28
N LYS A 479 -31.41 -19.89 -6.63
CA LYS A 479 -31.85 -20.48 -7.90
C LYS A 479 -31.31 -19.69 -9.10
N PRO A 480 -31.03 -20.35 -10.24
CA PRO A 480 -31.38 -21.75 -10.55
C PRO A 480 -30.42 -22.79 -9.98
N HIS A 481 -29.25 -22.40 -9.47
CA HIS A 481 -28.19 -23.35 -9.08
C HIS A 481 -28.37 -23.92 -7.67
N GLY A 482 -29.05 -23.19 -6.78
CA GLY A 482 -29.24 -23.57 -5.37
C GLY A 482 -28.04 -23.22 -4.48
N TYR A 483 -27.06 -22.49 -5.02
CA TYR A 483 -25.89 -21.97 -4.32
C TYR A 483 -25.43 -20.65 -4.93
N LYS A 484 -24.78 -19.80 -4.13
CA LYS A 484 -24.25 -18.51 -4.60
C LYS A 484 -23.03 -18.73 -5.49
N VAL A 485 -22.99 -17.98 -6.59
CA VAL A 485 -21.92 -18.05 -7.59
C VAL A 485 -21.28 -16.69 -7.78
N TRP A 486 -19.97 -16.68 -7.97
CA TRP A 486 -19.24 -15.46 -8.25
C TRP A 486 -19.38 -15.09 -9.73
N GLY A 487 -19.59 -13.80 -10.02
CA GLY A 487 -19.61 -13.27 -11.38
C GLY A 487 -20.64 -13.90 -12.33
N CYS A 488 -21.76 -14.42 -11.80
CA CYS A 488 -22.74 -15.21 -12.56
C CYS A 488 -22.17 -16.45 -13.26
N ALA A 489 -20.99 -16.93 -12.85
CA ALA A 489 -20.33 -18.09 -13.43
C ALA A 489 -20.71 -19.36 -12.65
N PRO A 490 -21.49 -20.30 -13.23
CA PRO A 490 -21.96 -21.49 -12.51
C PRO A 490 -20.83 -22.41 -12.01
N ALA A 491 -19.64 -22.28 -12.60
CA ALA A 491 -18.44 -23.01 -12.23
C ALA A 491 -17.75 -22.50 -10.96
N LEU A 492 -18.06 -21.30 -10.47
CA LEU A 492 -17.36 -20.63 -9.38
C LEU A 492 -18.28 -20.47 -8.16
N VAL A 493 -18.17 -21.40 -7.21
CA VAL A 493 -19.04 -21.48 -6.03
C VAL A 493 -18.43 -20.68 -4.88
N GLU A 494 -19.16 -19.68 -4.38
CA GLU A 494 -18.68 -18.77 -3.34
C GLU A 494 -18.62 -19.43 -1.95
N PHE A 495 -17.53 -19.14 -1.23
CA PHE A 495 -17.33 -19.60 0.13
C PHE A 495 -18.01 -18.70 1.17
N ALA A 496 -18.59 -19.32 2.20
CA ALA A 496 -18.96 -18.65 3.45
C ALA A 496 -17.73 -18.62 4.38
N LEU A 497 -16.86 -17.61 4.17
CA LEU A 497 -15.55 -17.50 4.80
C LEU A 497 -15.57 -17.28 6.31
N GLU A 498 -16.72 -16.99 6.90
CA GLU A 498 -16.92 -16.85 8.34
C GLU A 498 -16.73 -18.18 9.10
N ASP A 499 -16.91 -19.33 8.44
CA ASP A 499 -16.77 -20.63 9.08
C ASP A 499 -15.32 -20.96 9.42
N LYS A 500 -15.04 -21.19 10.71
CA LYS A 500 -13.68 -21.41 11.23
C LYS A 500 -13.01 -22.69 10.74
N GLU A 501 -13.75 -23.74 10.41
CA GLU A 501 -13.16 -24.95 9.84
C GLU A 501 -12.72 -24.72 8.39
N LEU A 502 -13.45 -23.90 7.64
CA LEU A 502 -13.02 -23.45 6.32
C LEU A 502 -11.78 -22.54 6.42
N GLN A 503 -11.76 -21.58 7.36
CA GLN A 503 -10.59 -20.71 7.57
C GLN A 503 -9.32 -21.54 7.86
N LYS A 504 -9.43 -22.58 8.71
CA LYS A 504 -8.34 -23.52 8.98
C LYS A 504 -7.85 -24.22 7.72
N HIS A 505 -8.76 -24.65 6.86
CA HIS A 505 -8.41 -25.32 5.61
C HIS A 505 -7.68 -24.40 4.61
N LEU A 506 -8.09 -23.14 4.52
CA LEU A 506 -7.57 -22.18 3.54
C LEU A 506 -6.31 -21.45 4.00
N TRP A 507 -6.27 -20.91 5.23
CA TRP A 507 -5.10 -20.15 5.71
C TRP A 507 -4.71 -20.31 7.18
N ASP A 508 -5.59 -20.72 8.08
CA ASP A 508 -5.31 -20.56 9.52
C ASP A 508 -4.55 -21.74 10.15
N ALA A 509 -4.64 -22.95 9.59
CA ALA A 509 -3.94 -24.13 10.11
C ALA A 509 -2.54 -24.35 9.47
N PRO A 510 -1.60 -25.03 10.15
CA PRO A 510 -0.25 -25.30 9.61
C PRO A 510 -0.23 -26.13 8.32
N ASP A 511 -1.28 -26.91 8.06
CA ASP A 511 -1.46 -27.68 6.84
C ASP A 511 -2.39 -26.98 5.84
N SER A 512 -2.79 -25.73 6.07
CA SER A 512 -3.66 -24.96 5.19
C SER A 512 -3.08 -24.75 3.78
N ALA A 513 -3.92 -24.36 2.82
CA ALA A 513 -3.46 -24.03 1.47
C ALA A 513 -2.36 -22.96 1.48
N LEU A 514 -2.56 -21.85 2.20
CA LEU A 514 -1.57 -20.78 2.33
C LEU A 514 -0.23 -21.30 2.91
N ALA A 515 -0.28 -22.04 4.02
CA ALA A 515 0.91 -22.57 4.68
C ALA A 515 1.68 -23.56 3.78
N THR A 516 0.95 -24.39 3.03
CA THR A 516 1.51 -25.38 2.10
C THR A 516 2.40 -24.70 1.06
N TRP A 517 1.91 -23.65 0.40
CA TRP A 517 2.67 -23.01 -0.69
C TRP A 517 3.80 -22.10 -0.18
N LEU A 518 3.59 -21.39 0.92
CA LEU A 518 4.65 -20.57 1.53
C LEU A 518 5.81 -21.45 2.03
N SER A 519 5.52 -22.64 2.58
CA SER A 519 6.55 -23.60 2.99
C SER A 519 7.26 -24.29 1.82
N LYS A 520 6.58 -24.46 0.68
CA LYS A 520 7.17 -25.01 -0.55
C LYS A 520 8.10 -24.03 -1.29
N GLY A 521 8.03 -22.73 -1.00
CA GLY A 521 8.98 -21.75 -1.53
C GLY A 521 8.39 -20.39 -1.89
N ALA A 522 7.08 -20.25 -2.01
CA ALA A 522 6.44 -18.97 -2.32
C ALA A 522 6.77 -17.90 -1.28
N ASP A 523 7.04 -16.67 -1.72
CA ASP A 523 7.36 -15.49 -0.91
C ASP A 523 6.14 -14.59 -0.65
N GLY A 524 5.03 -14.82 -1.36
CA GLY A 524 3.80 -14.07 -1.13
C GLY A 524 2.57 -14.68 -1.76
N ALA A 525 1.44 -14.08 -1.42
CA ALA A 525 0.11 -14.42 -1.87
C ALA A 525 -0.56 -13.18 -2.50
N ARG A 526 -0.92 -13.28 -3.77
CA ARG A 526 -1.88 -12.40 -4.42
C ARG A 526 -3.27 -12.98 -4.16
N LEU A 527 -4.16 -12.21 -3.54
CA LEU A 527 -5.51 -12.63 -3.20
C LEU A 527 -6.46 -12.19 -4.32
N ASP A 528 -7.07 -13.18 -4.96
CA ASP A 528 -8.09 -13.00 -5.98
C ASP A 528 -9.39 -12.45 -5.38
N VAL A 529 -10.02 -11.51 -6.09
CA VAL A 529 -11.28 -10.87 -5.66
C VAL A 529 -11.21 -10.39 -4.20
N ALA A 530 -10.07 -9.84 -3.80
CA ALA A 530 -9.85 -9.43 -2.41
C ALA A 530 -10.89 -8.40 -1.95
N SER A 531 -11.43 -7.59 -2.88
CA SER A 531 -12.49 -6.62 -2.61
C SER A 531 -13.78 -7.21 -2.05
N GLU A 532 -14.05 -8.50 -2.25
CA GLU A 532 -15.29 -9.15 -1.77
C GLU A 532 -15.08 -9.99 -0.49
N ILE A 533 -13.84 -10.24 -0.07
CA ILE A 533 -13.53 -11.08 1.11
C ILE A 533 -13.81 -10.36 2.44
N GLY A 534 -13.69 -9.03 2.46
CA GLY A 534 -13.88 -8.21 3.67
C GLY A 534 -12.61 -8.01 4.52
N LEU A 535 -12.47 -6.81 5.09
CA LEU A 535 -11.22 -6.32 5.69
C LEU A 535 -10.70 -7.17 6.86
N GLU A 536 -11.57 -7.65 7.75
CA GLU A 536 -11.14 -8.46 8.91
C GLU A 536 -10.62 -9.84 8.50
N LEU A 537 -11.23 -10.46 7.50
CA LEU A 537 -10.79 -11.74 6.96
C LEU A 537 -9.47 -11.58 6.20
N LEU A 538 -9.34 -10.53 5.38
CA LEU A 538 -8.07 -10.16 4.74
C LEU A 538 -6.96 -9.94 5.77
N ALA A 539 -7.23 -9.20 6.86
CA ALA A 539 -6.27 -9.00 7.93
C ALA A 539 -5.89 -10.32 8.63
N SER A 540 -6.83 -11.25 8.76
CA SER A 540 -6.59 -12.60 9.28
C SER A 540 -5.65 -13.40 8.37
N ILE A 541 -5.89 -13.37 7.05
CA ILE A 541 -5.04 -14.02 6.03
C ILE A 541 -3.64 -13.43 6.06
N THR A 542 -3.52 -12.09 6.09
CA THR A 542 -2.24 -11.38 6.17
C THR A 542 -1.45 -11.78 7.42
N ARG A 543 -2.09 -11.80 8.59
CA ARG A 543 -1.45 -12.27 9.83
C ARG A 543 -0.99 -13.71 9.71
N ALA A 544 -1.80 -14.59 9.11
CA ALA A 544 -1.44 -15.99 8.92
C ALA A 544 -0.21 -16.15 8.00
N ALA A 545 -0.16 -15.45 6.87
CA ALA A 545 0.99 -15.46 5.97
C ALA A 545 2.28 -15.07 6.71
N HIS A 546 2.26 -13.95 7.46
CA HIS A 546 3.41 -13.46 8.22
C HIS A 546 3.84 -14.40 9.35
N ARG A 547 2.90 -15.18 9.92
CA ARG A 547 3.23 -16.24 10.91
C ARG A 547 4.00 -17.39 10.27
N TYR A 548 3.61 -17.82 9.07
CA TYR A 548 4.27 -18.93 8.38
C TYR A 548 5.60 -18.53 7.74
N LYS A 549 5.66 -17.34 7.15
CA LYS A 549 6.86 -16.82 6.50
C LYS A 549 7.02 -15.35 6.83
N LYS A 550 7.99 -15.05 7.69
CA LYS A 550 8.32 -13.67 8.03
C LYS A 550 8.67 -12.88 6.76
N ASN A 551 8.17 -11.66 6.66
CA ASN A 551 8.31 -10.80 5.47
C ASN A 551 7.67 -11.37 4.20
N SER A 552 6.67 -12.26 4.32
CA SER A 552 5.82 -12.60 3.19
C SER A 552 5.12 -11.35 2.65
N LEU A 553 4.70 -11.39 1.39
CA LEU A 553 3.81 -10.38 0.82
C LEU A 553 2.38 -10.93 0.81
N VAL A 554 1.41 -10.15 1.29
CA VAL A 554 0.00 -10.35 0.97
C VAL A 554 -0.53 -9.13 0.24
N ILE A 555 -0.97 -9.34 -1.00
CA ILE A 555 -1.46 -8.28 -1.88
C ILE A 555 -2.84 -8.65 -2.41
N GLY A 556 -3.79 -7.73 -2.36
CA GLY A 556 -5.15 -7.98 -2.86
C GLY A 556 -5.39 -7.38 -4.23
N GLU A 557 -6.17 -8.08 -5.05
CA GLU A 557 -6.81 -7.47 -6.21
C GLU A 557 -7.89 -6.48 -5.77
N VAL A 558 -7.68 -5.20 -6.06
CA VAL A 558 -8.64 -4.13 -5.77
C VAL A 558 -8.70 -3.16 -6.94
N TRP A 559 -9.86 -3.12 -7.59
CA TRP A 559 -10.12 -2.25 -8.74
C TRP A 559 -10.38 -0.78 -8.34
N ALA A 560 -10.81 -0.57 -7.09
CA ALA A 560 -11.23 0.73 -6.56
C ALA A 560 -10.11 1.52 -5.86
N TYR A 561 -10.44 2.74 -5.43
CA TYR A 561 -9.57 3.59 -4.60
C TYR A 561 -9.20 2.88 -3.28
N SER A 562 -7.91 2.84 -2.92
CA SER A 562 -7.37 1.78 -2.06
C SER A 562 -6.96 2.08 -0.59
N PRO A 563 -7.24 3.23 0.06
CA PRO A 563 -6.56 3.61 1.31
C PRO A 563 -6.86 2.75 2.54
N HIS A 564 -7.98 2.02 2.56
CA HIS A 564 -8.32 1.15 3.70
C HIS A 564 -7.87 -0.30 3.51
N TRP A 565 -7.60 -0.71 2.26
CA TRP A 565 -7.21 -2.08 1.94
C TRP A 565 -5.77 -2.38 2.36
N THR A 566 -4.90 -1.36 2.31
CA THR A 566 -3.50 -1.41 2.78
C THR A 566 -3.38 -1.48 4.31
N GLN A 567 -4.48 -1.34 5.05
CA GLN A 567 -4.53 -1.59 6.49
C GLN A 567 -4.76 -3.07 6.81
N ALA A 568 -5.44 -3.80 5.92
CA ALA A 568 -5.73 -5.23 6.05
C ALA A 568 -4.69 -6.11 5.36
N MET A 569 -4.04 -5.61 4.30
CA MET A 569 -3.04 -6.32 3.49
C MET A 569 -1.74 -5.51 3.41
N ASP A 570 -0.62 -6.12 3.00
CA ASP A 570 0.63 -5.38 2.85
C ASP A 570 0.58 -4.35 1.72
N ALA A 571 -0.25 -4.60 0.70
CA ALA A 571 -0.36 -3.82 -0.53
C ALA A 571 -1.66 -4.13 -1.27
N VAL A 572 -1.96 -3.35 -2.31
CA VAL A 572 -2.96 -3.69 -3.33
C VAL A 572 -2.35 -3.74 -4.73
N MET A 573 -2.92 -4.58 -5.58
CA MET A 573 -2.74 -4.49 -7.02
C MET A 573 -3.63 -3.34 -7.53
N SER A 574 -3.03 -2.17 -7.74
CA SER A 574 -3.73 -0.92 -8.00
C SER A 574 -4.00 -0.71 -9.48
N LEU A 575 -5.21 -1.08 -9.90
CA LEU A 575 -5.72 -0.71 -11.22
C LEU A 575 -6.11 0.78 -11.29
N HIS A 576 -6.47 1.38 -10.15
CA HIS A 576 -6.75 2.80 -10.06
C HIS A 576 -5.58 3.67 -10.56
N MET A 577 -4.34 3.34 -10.18
CA MET A 577 -3.17 4.05 -10.69
C MET A 577 -3.00 3.85 -12.21
N GLY A 578 -3.35 2.66 -12.74
CA GLY A 578 -3.42 2.41 -14.18
C GLY A 578 -4.41 3.30 -14.91
N VAL A 579 -5.62 3.45 -14.38
CA VAL A 579 -6.66 4.34 -14.93
C VAL A 579 -6.16 5.79 -15.01
N LEU A 580 -5.48 6.29 -13.98
CA LEU A 580 -4.90 7.63 -14.02
C LEU A 580 -3.79 7.77 -15.08
N ILE A 581 -2.95 6.74 -15.25
CA ILE A 581 -1.93 6.70 -16.29
C ILE A 581 -2.57 6.71 -17.68
N TYR A 582 -3.64 5.94 -17.89
CA TYR A 582 -4.38 5.95 -19.16
C TYR A 582 -5.01 7.32 -19.43
N GLY A 583 -5.67 7.93 -18.45
CA GLY A 583 -6.22 9.28 -18.60
C GLY A 583 -5.16 10.31 -19.01
N LEU A 584 -3.94 10.22 -18.47
CA LEU A 584 -2.82 11.08 -18.92
C LEU A 584 -2.36 10.76 -20.34
N ALA A 585 -2.22 9.47 -20.67
CA ALA A 585 -1.75 9.03 -21.97
C ALA A 585 -2.74 9.39 -23.09
N GLU A 586 -4.04 9.29 -22.81
CA GLU A 586 -5.14 9.60 -23.73
C GLU A 586 -5.41 11.12 -23.78
N GLY A 587 -5.13 11.85 -22.68
CA GLY A 587 -5.31 13.30 -22.58
C GLY A 587 -6.59 13.72 -21.84
N ASP A 588 -7.35 12.74 -21.33
CA ASP A 588 -8.58 12.94 -20.56
C ASP A 588 -8.33 13.46 -19.14
N LEU A 589 -7.12 13.23 -18.60
CA LEU A 589 -6.72 13.70 -17.28
C LEU A 589 -5.63 14.79 -17.39
N PRO A 590 -5.90 16.03 -16.96
CA PRO A 590 -4.88 17.07 -16.91
C PRO A 590 -3.71 16.71 -16.00
N GLY A 591 -2.49 17.11 -16.40
CA GLY A 591 -1.26 16.79 -15.69
C GLY A 591 -1.25 17.19 -14.20
N PRO A 592 -1.60 18.44 -13.85
CA PRO A 592 -1.65 18.88 -12.45
C PRO A 592 -2.67 18.10 -11.61
N SER A 593 -3.83 17.76 -12.19
CA SER A 593 -4.85 16.96 -11.52
C SER A 593 -4.33 15.57 -11.18
N ALA A 594 -3.61 14.91 -12.10
CA ALA A 594 -3.01 13.60 -11.83
C ALA A 594 -1.99 13.65 -10.68
N ALA A 595 -1.14 14.69 -10.64
CA ALA A 595 -0.20 14.89 -9.54
C ALA A 595 -0.92 15.05 -8.18
N GLN A 596 -2.04 15.77 -8.15
CA GLN A 596 -2.87 15.94 -6.97
C GLN A 596 -3.58 14.65 -6.55
N HIS A 597 -4.12 13.87 -7.48
CA HIS A 597 -4.72 12.57 -7.19
C HIS A 597 -3.70 11.62 -6.55
N LEU A 598 -2.48 11.59 -7.08
CA LEU A 598 -1.39 10.80 -6.51
C LEU A 598 -0.97 11.31 -5.12
N SER A 599 -0.82 12.63 -4.93
CA SER A 599 -0.59 13.24 -3.61
C SER A 599 -1.67 12.85 -2.61
N ARG A 600 -2.94 12.87 -3.04
CA ARG A 600 -4.08 12.55 -2.19
C ARG A 600 -4.11 11.08 -1.78
N MET A 601 -3.87 10.17 -2.73
CA MET A 601 -3.79 8.73 -2.47
C MET A 601 -2.68 8.38 -1.46
N ILE A 602 -1.52 9.02 -1.59
CA ILE A 602 -0.42 8.88 -0.64
C ILE A 602 -0.79 9.41 0.74
N ALA A 603 -1.51 10.54 0.81
CA ALA A 603 -1.97 11.11 2.07
C ALA A 603 -3.05 10.25 2.77
N ASP A 604 -3.91 9.58 1.99
CA ASP A 604 -5.00 8.75 2.53
C ASP A 604 -4.53 7.34 2.98
N SER A 605 -3.40 6.83 2.46
CA SER A 605 -2.84 5.52 2.83
C SER A 605 -1.56 5.71 3.66
N SER A 606 -0.42 5.79 3.00
CA SER A 606 0.86 6.37 3.44
C SER A 606 1.86 6.15 2.30
N MET A 607 3.02 6.82 2.34
CA MET A 607 4.08 6.54 1.37
C MET A 607 4.53 5.08 1.41
N ASP A 608 4.69 4.50 2.61
CA ASP A 608 5.19 3.14 2.78
C ASP A 608 4.26 2.07 2.20
N GLU A 609 2.95 2.30 2.31
CA GLU A 609 1.93 1.42 1.76
C GLU A 609 1.88 1.54 0.23
N VAL A 610 1.83 2.77 -0.29
CA VAL A 610 1.81 3.02 -1.74
C VAL A 610 3.05 2.44 -2.41
N LEU A 611 4.23 2.53 -1.78
CA LEU A 611 5.47 1.98 -2.31
C LEU A 611 5.48 0.44 -2.47
N LYS A 612 4.53 -0.28 -1.87
CA LYS A 612 4.37 -1.73 -2.02
C LYS A 612 3.27 -2.09 -3.02
N CYS A 613 2.37 -1.17 -3.34
CA CYS A 613 1.26 -1.38 -4.28
C CYS A 613 1.78 -1.65 -5.69
N TRP A 614 1.15 -2.60 -6.39
CA TRP A 614 1.52 -2.91 -7.78
C TRP A 614 0.77 -1.99 -8.74
N ILE A 615 1.49 -1.27 -9.59
CA ILE A 615 0.93 -0.35 -10.58
C ILE A 615 0.61 -1.16 -11.84
N VAL A 616 -0.68 -1.39 -12.08
CA VAL A 616 -1.15 -2.22 -13.19
C VAL A 616 -1.64 -1.34 -14.32
N VAL A 617 -1.00 -1.44 -15.49
CA VAL A 617 -1.53 -0.87 -16.74
C VAL A 617 -2.16 -1.94 -17.63
N SER A 618 -1.76 -3.21 -17.48
CA SER A 618 -2.32 -4.35 -18.20
C SER A 618 -2.16 -5.60 -17.35
N ASN A 619 -3.07 -6.55 -17.51
CA ASN A 619 -3.01 -7.87 -16.90
C ASN A 619 -3.89 -8.85 -17.72
N HIS A 620 -4.23 -9.99 -17.15
CA HIS A 620 -5.07 -11.02 -17.77
C HIS A 620 -6.58 -10.78 -17.78
N ASP A 621 -7.06 -9.70 -17.18
CA ASP A 621 -8.50 -9.35 -17.09
C ASP A 621 -8.82 -8.02 -17.78
N MET A 622 -7.80 -7.38 -18.37
CA MET A 622 -7.96 -6.15 -19.14
C MET A 622 -7.23 -6.25 -20.48
N PRO A 623 -7.58 -5.41 -21.47
CA PRO A 623 -6.88 -5.38 -22.73
C PRO A 623 -5.37 -5.15 -22.57
N ARG A 624 -4.61 -5.72 -23.50
CA ARG A 624 -3.16 -5.52 -23.60
C ARG A 624 -2.83 -4.04 -23.74
N LEU A 625 -1.68 -3.63 -23.20
CA LEU A 625 -1.21 -2.25 -23.34
C LEU A 625 -1.10 -1.81 -24.83
N ALA A 626 -0.63 -2.72 -25.69
CA ALA A 626 -0.55 -2.50 -27.14
C ALA A 626 -1.91 -2.34 -27.83
N HIS A 627 -2.96 -2.94 -27.27
CA HIS A 627 -4.32 -2.82 -27.79
C HIS A 627 -4.98 -1.53 -27.31
N ARG A 628 -4.84 -1.21 -26.01
CA ARG A 628 -5.43 -0.01 -25.42
C ARG A 628 -4.78 1.27 -25.94
N LEU A 629 -3.47 1.28 -26.11
CA LEU A 629 -2.70 2.38 -26.66
C LEU A 629 -1.98 1.91 -27.94
N PRO A 630 -2.62 1.95 -29.12
CA PRO A 630 -1.97 1.51 -30.36
C PRO A 630 -0.74 2.38 -30.71
N ASP A 631 -0.82 3.68 -30.44
CA ASP A 631 0.29 4.61 -30.65
C ASP A 631 1.49 4.26 -29.76
N LEU A 632 2.65 4.11 -30.39
CA LEU A 632 3.87 3.70 -29.71
C LEU A 632 4.36 4.76 -28.72
N GLN A 633 4.18 6.03 -29.03
CA GLN A 633 4.65 7.13 -28.17
C GLN A 633 3.78 7.24 -26.91
N ALA A 634 2.46 7.13 -27.02
CA ALA A 634 1.53 7.08 -25.90
C ALA A 634 1.81 5.86 -24.99
N ARG A 635 2.15 4.70 -25.56
CA ARG A 635 2.61 3.54 -24.78
C ARG A 635 3.88 3.79 -24.01
N LYS A 636 4.90 4.31 -24.69
CA LYS A 636 6.18 4.64 -24.05
C LYS A 636 5.97 5.65 -22.92
N PHE A 637 5.10 6.65 -23.14
CA PHE A 637 4.67 7.62 -22.13
C PHE A 637 4.01 6.97 -20.92
N ALA A 638 3.02 6.09 -21.12
CA ALA A 638 2.35 5.37 -20.04
C ALA A 638 3.32 4.51 -19.20
N GLN A 639 4.22 3.76 -19.87
CA GLN A 639 5.23 2.97 -19.16
C GLN A 639 6.26 3.84 -18.43
N CYS A 640 6.67 4.99 -19.00
CA CYS A 640 7.55 5.93 -18.29
C CYS A 640 6.92 6.39 -16.98
N LEU A 641 5.62 6.70 -16.97
CA LEU A 641 4.89 7.04 -15.74
C LEU A 641 4.85 5.84 -14.78
N GLN A 642 4.49 4.66 -15.26
CA GLN A 642 4.43 3.43 -14.48
C GLN A 642 5.74 3.16 -13.71
N PHE A 643 6.89 3.39 -14.35
CA PHE A 643 8.20 3.12 -13.76
C PHE A 643 8.75 4.24 -12.87
N THR A 644 8.20 5.46 -12.96
CA THR A 644 8.65 6.64 -12.20
C THR A 644 7.76 6.99 -11.01
N TRP A 645 6.49 6.56 -11.04
CA TRP A 645 5.54 6.71 -9.95
C TRP A 645 5.97 5.92 -8.69
N PRO A 646 5.56 6.36 -7.48
CA PRO A 646 5.74 5.58 -6.26
C PRO A 646 4.87 4.33 -6.30
N GLY A 647 5.44 3.17 -5.97
CA GLY A 647 4.81 1.86 -6.11
C GLY A 647 5.69 0.90 -6.91
N CYS A 648 5.18 -0.28 -7.22
CA CYS A 648 5.88 -1.37 -7.89
C CYS A 648 5.33 -1.54 -9.31
N PRO A 649 6.06 -1.21 -10.39
CA PRO A 649 5.56 -1.42 -11.75
C PRO A 649 5.36 -2.90 -12.04
N LEU A 650 4.18 -3.26 -12.56
CA LEU A 650 3.85 -4.61 -13.01
C LEU A 650 3.89 -4.71 -14.54
N VAL A 651 4.73 -5.59 -15.06
CA VAL A 651 4.82 -5.92 -16.48
C VAL A 651 4.09 -7.23 -16.73
N TYR A 652 3.09 -7.21 -17.62
CA TYR A 652 2.37 -8.41 -18.04
C TYR A 652 3.09 -9.07 -19.23
N TYR A 653 3.30 -10.39 -19.16
CA TYR A 653 4.18 -11.10 -20.10
C TYR A 653 3.85 -10.81 -21.57
N GLY A 654 4.83 -10.36 -22.36
CA GLY A 654 4.66 -10.06 -23.77
C GLY A 654 4.34 -8.59 -24.06
N ASP A 655 3.94 -7.78 -23.08
CA ASP A 655 3.79 -6.33 -23.27
C ASP A 655 5.14 -5.66 -23.58
N GLU A 656 6.23 -6.17 -23.01
CA GLU A 656 7.59 -5.77 -23.36
C GLU A 656 7.99 -6.16 -24.78
N LEU A 657 7.25 -7.07 -25.43
CA LEU A 657 7.43 -7.45 -26.82
C LEU A 657 6.36 -6.82 -27.75
N GLY A 658 5.48 -5.98 -27.21
CA GLY A 658 4.38 -5.36 -27.93
C GLY A 658 3.29 -6.36 -28.34
N LEU A 659 3.00 -7.35 -27.51
CA LEU A 659 1.89 -8.28 -27.73
C LEU A 659 0.55 -7.55 -27.64
N GLU A 660 -0.30 -7.75 -28.65
CA GLU A 660 -1.65 -7.18 -28.73
C GLU A 660 -2.72 -8.19 -28.29
N GLY A 661 -3.89 -7.69 -27.92
CA GLY A 661 -5.04 -8.48 -27.49
C GLY A 661 -6.08 -7.60 -26.80
N GLY A 662 -7.34 -7.73 -27.21
CA GLY A 662 -8.48 -7.05 -26.58
C GLY A 662 -8.87 -7.70 -25.25
N GLU A 663 -10.16 -7.74 -24.95
CA GLU A 663 -10.69 -8.39 -23.74
C GLU A 663 -10.37 -9.89 -23.66
N ASP A 664 -10.53 -10.48 -22.46
CA ASP A 664 -10.46 -11.93 -22.24
C ASP A 664 -11.36 -12.67 -23.26
N PRO A 665 -10.83 -13.65 -24.02
CA PRO A 665 -9.52 -14.32 -23.90
C PRO A 665 -8.41 -13.80 -24.81
N HIS A 666 -8.64 -12.76 -25.61
CA HIS A 666 -7.66 -12.26 -26.57
C HIS A 666 -6.38 -11.72 -25.90
N ASN A 667 -6.47 -11.16 -24.69
CA ASN A 667 -5.32 -10.73 -23.89
C ASN A 667 -4.45 -11.88 -23.34
N ARG A 668 -4.86 -13.15 -23.47
CA ARG A 668 -4.14 -14.34 -23.00
C ARG A 668 -3.43 -15.08 -24.15
N ALA A 669 -3.00 -14.35 -25.18
CA ALA A 669 -2.27 -14.92 -26.31
C ALA A 669 -0.90 -15.51 -25.90
N PRO A 670 -0.39 -16.55 -26.59
CA PRO A 670 0.93 -17.10 -26.32
C PRO A 670 2.05 -16.06 -26.44
N MET A 671 3.09 -16.23 -25.62
CA MET A 671 4.27 -15.37 -25.63
C MET A 671 4.96 -15.39 -27.01
N PRO A 672 5.15 -14.24 -27.67
CA PRO A 672 5.71 -14.18 -29.03
C PRO A 672 7.24 -14.22 -29.00
N TRP A 673 7.82 -15.38 -28.66
CA TRP A 673 9.27 -15.56 -28.49
C TRP A 673 10.10 -15.14 -29.71
N GLU A 674 9.55 -15.20 -30.92
CA GLU A 674 10.19 -14.71 -32.15
C GLU A 674 10.46 -13.20 -32.14
N ARG A 675 9.73 -12.43 -31.31
CA ARG A 675 9.91 -10.99 -31.14
C ARG A 675 10.98 -10.63 -30.11
N ASN A 676 11.54 -11.60 -29.38
CA ASN A 676 12.65 -11.40 -28.47
C ASN A 676 13.97 -11.25 -29.24
N ASN A 677 14.20 -10.06 -29.78
CA ASN A 677 15.40 -9.72 -30.51
C ASN A 677 15.88 -8.31 -30.19
N ALA A 678 17.12 -8.01 -30.53
CA ALA A 678 17.75 -6.72 -30.23
C ALA A 678 17.18 -5.56 -31.06
N GLN A 679 16.25 -5.79 -31.99
CA GLN A 679 15.61 -4.76 -32.79
C GLN A 679 14.27 -4.32 -32.19
N ASN A 680 13.64 -5.14 -31.34
CA ASN A 680 12.36 -4.83 -30.72
C ASN A 680 12.43 -3.57 -29.86
N GLU A 681 11.68 -2.53 -30.26
CA GLU A 681 11.71 -1.23 -29.59
C GLU A 681 11.08 -1.25 -28.20
N MET A 682 9.99 -1.99 -27.99
CA MET A 682 9.34 -2.11 -26.69
C MET A 682 10.23 -2.85 -25.69
N LEU A 683 11.00 -3.82 -26.16
CA LEU A 683 11.93 -4.57 -25.32
C LEU A 683 13.08 -3.67 -24.86
N LYS A 684 13.65 -2.87 -25.78
CA LYS A 684 14.67 -1.85 -25.44
C LYS A 684 14.12 -0.85 -24.44
N HIS A 685 12.91 -0.35 -24.68
CA HIS A 685 12.26 0.63 -23.80
C HIS A 685 12.03 0.07 -22.40
N THR A 686 11.51 -1.15 -22.29
CA THR A 686 11.30 -1.83 -21.00
C THR A 686 12.62 -2.06 -20.26
N LYS A 687 13.68 -2.49 -20.95
CA LYS A 687 15.03 -2.64 -20.36
C LYS A 687 15.63 -1.30 -19.92
N MET A 688 15.41 -0.24 -20.68
CA MET A 688 15.82 1.11 -20.29
C MET A 688 15.09 1.58 -19.03
N LEU A 689 13.77 1.37 -18.92
CA LEU A 689 12.97 1.79 -17.77
C LEU A 689 13.29 1.00 -16.49
N THR A 690 13.50 -0.31 -16.61
CA THR A 690 13.94 -1.16 -15.49
C THR A 690 15.31 -0.73 -15.00
N GLN A 691 16.25 -0.44 -15.90
CA GLN A 691 17.56 0.11 -15.57
C GLN A 691 17.47 1.49 -14.92
N LEU A 692 16.70 2.41 -15.50
CA LEU A 692 16.43 3.75 -14.95
C LEU A 692 15.97 3.65 -13.49
N ARG A 693 14.98 2.80 -13.23
CA ARG A 693 14.43 2.59 -11.90
C ARG A 693 15.45 1.97 -10.94
N LYS A 694 16.24 1.00 -11.39
CA LYS A 694 17.27 0.36 -10.56
C LYS A 694 18.45 1.27 -10.22
N GLN A 695 18.82 2.17 -11.13
CA GLN A 695 19.91 3.14 -10.93
C GLN A 695 19.51 4.33 -10.06
N ASN A 696 18.21 4.66 -9.99
CA ASN A 696 17.71 5.80 -9.24
C ASN A 696 17.02 5.36 -7.94
N ARG A 697 17.76 5.42 -6.83
CA ARG A 697 17.28 5.03 -5.49
C ARG A 697 15.97 5.73 -5.12
N ALA A 698 15.84 7.03 -5.40
CA ALA A 698 14.62 7.78 -5.10
C ALA A 698 13.38 7.28 -5.83
N LEU A 699 13.50 6.74 -7.06
CA LEU A 699 12.35 6.19 -7.77
C LEU A 699 11.77 4.96 -7.06
N ARG A 700 12.61 4.19 -6.34
CA ARG A 700 12.19 2.97 -5.64
C ARG A 700 11.69 3.20 -4.22
N ILE A 701 12.38 4.02 -3.43
CA ILE A 701 12.12 4.15 -1.98
C ILE A 701 11.80 5.58 -1.53
N GLY A 702 11.99 6.55 -2.42
CA GLY A 702 12.00 7.96 -2.07
C GLY A 702 10.60 8.48 -1.75
N GLU A 703 10.58 9.58 -1.00
CA GLU A 703 9.38 10.38 -0.80
C GLU A 703 8.87 10.94 -2.13
N TYR A 704 7.63 11.37 -2.15
CA TYR A 704 6.97 12.01 -3.28
C TYR A 704 6.49 13.39 -2.85
N ARG A 705 6.64 14.37 -3.74
CA ARG A 705 6.03 15.67 -3.60
C ARG A 705 5.63 16.17 -4.98
N ASP A 706 4.37 16.56 -5.13
CA ASP A 706 3.91 17.24 -6.34
C ASP A 706 4.59 18.60 -6.49
N LEU A 707 4.86 18.96 -7.74
CA LEU A 707 5.36 20.28 -8.12
C LEU A 707 4.23 21.01 -8.86
N PRO A 708 3.72 22.13 -8.33
CA PRO A 708 2.64 22.87 -8.98
C PRO A 708 3.04 23.35 -10.38
N THR A 709 2.17 23.08 -11.35
CA THR A 709 2.30 23.35 -12.78
C THR A 709 0.94 23.69 -13.37
N MET A 710 0.92 24.25 -14.59
CA MET A 710 -0.32 24.63 -15.28
C MET A 710 -0.84 23.53 -16.20
N LYS A 711 0.06 22.84 -16.94
CA LYS A 711 -0.29 21.79 -17.91
C LYS A 711 0.47 20.49 -17.67
N LEU A 712 1.71 20.55 -17.21
CA LEU A 712 2.52 19.35 -16.96
C LEU A 712 2.01 18.58 -15.75
N MET A 713 2.18 17.25 -15.73
CA MET A 713 2.29 16.53 -14.47
C MET A 713 3.73 16.64 -14.00
N ALA A 714 3.96 17.20 -12.82
CA ALA A 714 5.30 17.38 -12.28
C ALA A 714 5.38 16.92 -10.83
N PHE A 715 6.43 16.17 -10.50
CA PHE A 715 6.71 15.74 -9.14
C PHE A 715 8.21 15.52 -8.93
N ILE A 716 8.59 15.43 -7.66
CA ILE A 716 9.95 15.15 -7.24
C ILE A 716 9.99 13.91 -6.33
N ARG A 717 11.02 13.08 -6.52
CA ARG A 717 11.36 11.96 -5.65
C ARG A 717 12.64 12.27 -4.89
N THR A 718 12.61 12.10 -3.57
CA THR A 718 13.74 12.47 -2.70
C THR A 718 14.01 11.42 -1.63
N THR A 719 15.25 11.35 -1.14
CA THR A 719 15.64 10.42 -0.07
C THR A 719 16.35 11.19 1.06
N ASP A 720 17.04 10.47 1.94
CA ASP A 720 18.01 11.03 2.88
C ASP A 720 19.23 11.70 2.23
N ARG A 721 19.46 11.48 0.92
CA ARG A 721 20.60 12.03 0.17
C ARG A 721 20.13 13.05 -0.85
N VAL A 722 20.78 14.21 -0.87
CA VAL A 722 20.48 15.24 -1.87
C VAL A 722 20.82 14.74 -3.26
N SER A 723 21.90 13.97 -3.41
CA SER A 723 22.33 13.37 -4.68
C SER A 723 21.29 12.43 -5.33
N ASP A 724 20.33 11.91 -4.56
CA ASP A 724 19.32 10.99 -5.06
C ASP A 724 18.11 11.72 -5.67
N VAL A 725 18.08 13.05 -5.66
CA VAL A 725 16.92 13.83 -6.14
C VAL A 725 16.63 13.51 -7.61
N VAL A 726 15.37 13.14 -7.88
CA VAL A 726 14.84 12.93 -9.24
C VAL A 726 13.62 13.81 -9.45
N ILE A 727 13.60 14.57 -10.54
CA ILE A 727 12.46 15.39 -10.96
C ILE A 727 11.83 14.71 -12.18
N VAL A 728 10.52 14.48 -12.15
CA VAL A 728 9.77 13.86 -13.24
C VAL A 728 8.77 14.86 -13.77
N LEU A 729 8.81 15.11 -15.08
CA LEU A 729 7.91 16.01 -15.79
C LEU A 729 7.28 15.24 -16.94
N ALA A 730 5.96 15.21 -17.00
CA ALA A 730 5.23 14.53 -18.07
C ALA A 730 4.26 15.51 -18.74
N ASN A 731 4.32 15.56 -20.06
CA ASN A 731 3.43 16.39 -20.87
C ASN A 731 2.34 15.52 -21.50
N PRO A 732 1.12 15.50 -20.94
CA PRO A 732 -0.01 14.75 -21.52
C PRO A 732 -0.65 15.44 -22.72
N THR A 733 -0.25 16.67 -23.07
CA THR A 733 -0.86 17.47 -24.14
C THR A 733 -0.31 17.10 -25.52
N SER A 734 -0.94 17.62 -26.57
CA SER A 734 -0.53 17.50 -27.97
C SER A 734 0.47 18.58 -28.43
N GLU A 735 0.83 19.52 -27.56
CA GLU A 735 1.70 20.65 -27.87
C GLU A 735 2.96 20.63 -27.00
N VAL A 736 4.02 21.33 -27.44
CA VAL A 736 5.18 21.57 -26.58
C VAL A 736 4.74 22.47 -25.43
N VAL A 737 5.03 22.05 -24.20
CA VAL A 737 4.73 22.83 -23.00
C VAL A 737 6.01 23.40 -22.43
N LYS A 738 6.04 24.73 -22.31
CA LYS A 738 7.11 25.48 -21.66
C LYS A 738 6.64 25.99 -20.32
N GLU A 739 7.23 25.47 -19.25
CA GLU A 739 6.89 25.86 -17.89
C GLU A 739 8.13 25.97 -17.00
N MET A 740 8.07 26.84 -16.01
CA MET A 740 9.04 26.92 -14.94
C MET A 740 8.52 26.11 -13.74
N VAL A 741 9.29 25.14 -13.29
CA VAL A 741 9.00 24.36 -12.09
C VAL A 741 9.90 24.77 -10.94
N VAL A 742 9.33 24.88 -9.74
CA VAL A 742 10.09 25.13 -8.52
C VAL A 742 10.54 23.80 -7.94
N VAL A 743 11.80 23.70 -7.52
CA VAL A 743 12.42 22.52 -6.91
C VAL A 743 12.67 22.81 -5.42
N PRO A 744 11.70 22.52 -4.53
CA PRO A 744 11.73 22.97 -3.14
C PRO A 744 12.54 22.02 -2.23
N VAL A 745 13.82 21.82 -2.55
CA VAL A 745 14.74 20.97 -1.77
C VAL A 745 15.83 21.84 -1.12
N PRO A 746 15.78 22.06 0.21
CA PRO A 746 16.67 22.99 0.92
C PRO A 746 18.19 22.71 0.82
N GLY A 747 18.58 21.51 0.38
CA GLY A 747 19.98 21.10 0.24
C GLY A 747 20.56 21.25 -1.18
N ILE A 748 19.72 21.54 -2.18
CA ILE A 748 20.17 21.69 -3.56
C ILE A 748 20.65 23.12 -3.78
N LEU A 749 21.87 23.24 -4.31
CA LEU A 749 22.47 24.52 -4.62
C LEU A 749 21.97 25.06 -5.96
N GLY A 750 21.89 26.38 -6.09
CA GLY A 750 21.72 27.03 -7.39
C GLY A 750 22.83 26.58 -8.36
N HIS A 751 22.50 26.45 -9.63
CA HIS A 751 23.35 25.93 -10.72
C HIS A 751 23.66 24.44 -10.68
N THR A 752 23.06 23.66 -9.77
CA THR A 752 23.15 22.19 -9.79
C THR A 752 22.80 21.63 -11.16
N LEU A 753 23.66 20.75 -11.68
CA LEU A 753 23.50 20.08 -12.96
C LEU A 753 22.53 18.90 -12.83
N PHE A 754 21.55 18.86 -13.71
CA PHE A 754 20.64 17.75 -13.89
C PHE A 754 20.78 17.20 -15.31
N LYS A 755 20.63 15.89 -15.44
CA LYS A 755 20.61 15.19 -16.73
C LYS A 755 19.32 14.42 -16.87
N ASP A 756 18.60 14.64 -17.97
CA ASP A 756 17.49 13.79 -18.35
C ASP A 756 18.02 12.40 -18.66
N GLN A 757 17.57 11.42 -17.88
CA GLN A 757 18.00 10.03 -18.01
C GLN A 757 17.41 9.35 -19.26
N LEU A 758 16.44 9.97 -19.93
CA LEU A 758 15.82 9.45 -21.14
C LEU A 758 16.44 10.05 -22.41
N SER A 759 16.56 11.38 -22.53
CA SER A 759 17.16 12.04 -23.70
C SER A 759 18.68 12.22 -23.61
N GLY A 760 19.23 12.26 -22.40
CA GLY A 760 20.62 12.62 -22.14
C GLY A 760 20.89 14.13 -22.08
N GLU A 761 19.88 14.97 -22.32
CA GLU A 761 20.00 16.43 -22.25
C GLU A 761 20.33 16.89 -20.83
N GLU A 762 21.22 17.88 -20.74
CA GLU A 762 21.63 18.47 -19.46
C GLU A 762 20.99 19.85 -19.27
N THR A 763 20.67 20.16 -18.02
CA THR A 763 20.09 21.44 -17.62
C THR A 763 20.58 21.83 -16.23
N ARG A 764 20.50 23.11 -15.89
CA ARG A 764 20.95 23.62 -14.59
C ARG A 764 19.82 24.34 -13.88
N LEU A 765 19.74 24.13 -12.58
CA LEU A 765 18.86 24.95 -11.73
C LEU A 765 19.33 26.40 -11.72
N LEU A 766 18.40 27.34 -11.79
CA LEU A 766 18.68 28.75 -11.51
C LEU A 766 17.99 29.10 -10.19
N GLY A 767 18.80 29.27 -9.14
CA GLY A 767 18.29 29.31 -7.76
C GLY A 767 17.66 27.96 -7.38
N SER A 768 16.34 27.91 -7.33
CA SER A 768 15.56 26.68 -7.06
C SER A 768 14.49 26.46 -8.12
N THR A 769 14.70 26.93 -9.34
CA THR A 769 13.77 26.76 -10.45
C THR A 769 14.43 26.10 -11.64
N LEU A 770 13.62 25.38 -12.40
CA LEU A 770 13.98 24.75 -13.66
C LEU A 770 12.97 25.17 -14.73
N THR A 771 13.43 25.85 -15.77
CA THR A 771 12.62 26.12 -16.96
C THR A 771 12.83 24.98 -17.95
N VAL A 772 11.75 24.34 -18.38
CA VAL A 772 11.80 23.21 -19.30
C VAL A 772 10.90 23.41 -20.51
N ASP A 773 11.30 22.83 -21.62
CA ASP A 773 10.48 22.65 -22.82
C ASP A 773 10.22 21.15 -22.97
N VAL A 774 8.99 20.71 -22.73
CA VAL A 774 8.62 19.28 -22.73
C VAL A 774 7.76 18.97 -23.96
N ALA A 775 8.24 18.06 -24.81
CA ALA A 775 7.55 17.67 -26.04
C ALA A 775 6.21 16.94 -25.76
N PRO A 776 5.24 16.98 -26.70
CA PRO A 776 3.96 16.28 -26.56
C PRO A 776 4.13 14.79 -26.25
N LYS A 777 3.29 14.25 -25.36
CA LYS A 777 3.30 12.82 -24.99
C LYS A 777 4.71 12.29 -24.64
N THR A 778 5.52 13.10 -23.96
CA THR A 778 6.83 12.69 -23.45
C THR A 778 6.94 12.86 -21.94
N VAL A 779 7.84 12.08 -21.36
CA VAL A 779 8.28 12.20 -19.97
C VAL A 779 9.76 12.62 -19.98
N ARG A 780 10.15 13.51 -19.08
CA ARG A 780 11.53 13.87 -18.75
C ARG A 780 11.82 13.42 -17.33
N VAL A 781 12.96 12.77 -17.12
CA VAL A 781 13.38 12.24 -15.82
C VAL A 781 14.76 12.81 -15.49
N TYR A 782 14.78 13.95 -14.83
CA TYR A 782 16.00 14.65 -14.46
C TYR A 782 16.56 14.07 -13.15
N ALA A 783 17.75 13.48 -13.22
CA ALA A 783 18.53 13.11 -12.04
C ALA A 783 19.76 14.02 -11.93
N MET A 784 20.25 14.23 -10.71
CA MET A 784 21.46 15.02 -10.50
C MET A 784 22.67 14.37 -11.20
N ALA A 785 23.47 15.19 -11.87
CA ALA A 785 24.65 14.75 -12.61
C ALA A 785 25.93 15.33 -11.99
N ASN A 786 27.00 14.54 -11.98
CA ASN A 786 28.31 14.99 -11.55
C ASN A 786 28.92 15.95 -12.58
N GLU A 787 29.51 17.06 -12.16
CA GLU A 787 30.29 17.91 -13.07
C GLU A 787 31.58 17.23 -13.52
N GLN A 788 31.89 17.35 -14.81
CA GLN A 788 33.16 16.91 -15.37
C GLN A 788 34.33 17.59 -14.64
N GLY A 789 35.33 16.80 -14.23
CA GLY A 789 36.53 17.29 -13.53
C GLY A 789 36.47 17.21 -11.99
N ASN A 790 35.36 16.78 -11.38
CA ASN A 790 35.30 16.46 -9.96
C ASN A 790 35.32 14.94 -9.73
N PRO A 791 36.50 14.30 -9.60
CA PRO A 791 36.64 12.84 -9.46
C PRO A 791 36.03 12.26 -8.18
N SER A 792 35.61 13.11 -7.23
CA SER A 792 35.02 12.70 -5.96
C SER A 792 33.48 12.72 -5.93
N GLY A 793 32.81 13.28 -6.95
CA GLY A 793 31.35 13.46 -6.94
C GLY A 793 30.84 14.41 -5.84
N ASP A 794 31.75 15.13 -5.19
CA ASP A 794 31.54 15.72 -3.88
C ASP A 794 31.27 17.24 -4.00
N GLN A 795 30.22 17.60 -4.74
CA GLN A 795 29.78 19.00 -4.92
C GLN A 795 29.11 19.58 -3.67
N TYR A 796 28.71 18.73 -2.71
CA TYR A 796 27.83 19.08 -1.59
C TYR A 796 28.49 18.89 -0.22
N LYS A 797 29.83 19.04 -0.15
CA LYS A 797 30.68 18.81 1.05
C LYS A 797 30.22 19.43 2.36
N ARG A 798 29.30 20.41 2.36
CA ARG A 798 28.88 21.15 3.56
C ARG A 798 27.37 21.39 3.68
N THR A 799 26.54 20.97 2.73
CA THR A 799 25.08 21.17 2.81
C THR A 799 24.38 19.93 3.37
N TRP A 800 23.63 20.11 4.45
CA TRP A 800 22.66 19.14 4.99
C TRP A 800 23.14 17.69 5.18
N GLY A 801 24.22 17.50 5.94
CA GLY A 801 24.53 16.19 6.52
C GLY A 801 25.08 15.14 5.56
N HIS A 802 25.40 15.51 4.31
CA HIS A 802 26.44 14.82 3.55
C HIS A 802 27.78 15.06 4.27
N TRP A 803 28.03 14.26 5.31
CA TRP A 803 29.39 13.94 5.71
C TRP A 803 29.94 13.00 4.65
N ALA A 804 30.22 13.53 3.45
CA ALA A 804 31.20 12.89 2.61
C ALA A 804 32.44 12.76 3.49
N SER A 805 32.87 11.53 3.71
CA SER A 805 33.98 11.23 4.60
C SER A 805 35.18 12.06 4.17
N PHE A 806 35.60 13.01 5.00
CA PHE A 806 36.89 13.71 4.84
C PHE A 806 38.10 12.75 4.84
N ALA A 807 37.89 11.43 5.01
CA ALA A 807 38.90 10.39 4.95
C ALA A 807 39.45 10.10 3.54
N SER A 808 38.79 10.52 2.46
CA SER A 808 39.23 10.26 1.08
C SER A 808 40.11 11.35 0.47
N VAL A 809 40.28 12.50 1.14
CA VAL A 809 41.29 13.49 0.76
C VAL A 809 42.60 13.08 1.43
N LYS A 810 43.47 12.37 0.69
CA LYS A 810 44.85 12.18 1.14
C LYS A 810 45.54 13.55 1.21
N PRO A 811 46.38 13.81 2.24
CA PRO A 811 47.16 15.04 2.37
C PRO A 811 48.02 15.32 1.14
#